data_AF-A0A9Q0FN97-F1
#
_entry.id   AF-A0A9Q0FN97-F1
#
_cell.length_a   1.000
_cell.length_b   1.000
_cell.length_c   1.000
_cell.angle_alpha   90.00
_cell.angle_beta   90.00
_cell.angle_gamma   90.00
#
_symmetry.space_group_name_H-M   'P 1'
#
loop_
_entity.id
_entity.type
_entity.pdbx_description
1 polymer ?
#
loop_
_entity_poly.entity_id
_entity_poly.type
_entity_poly.pdbx_seq_one_letter_code
_entity_poly.pdbx_strand_id
1 'polypeptide(L)'
;MRLVNRQTPLQESFSVNKKKRNTRSKKFQFSSFNCLSPDPMEACLLPTSLPNSTLSLTMDKTLAVTPRHLPLSPPIPAAIKLDGRFLATPRAASRPPLALACANFSRARSVQCSASSAKSSVDKATFEEAAGKGNLVPIFRCIFSDHLTPVLAYRCLVREDDRDAPSFLFESVEPGLNASTIGRYSVIGAQPSIEIVAKENMVTIMDHYEGTREEVIVDDPMTVPRRIMEGWNPQLIDELPEVFCGGWVGYFSYDTVRYVETKKLPFSSAPPDDRNLPDVHLGLYEDVIVFDHVEKKAYVIHWVRLDRFSSVDEAYFDGVRRLQNLVSRVHDIAPPRLLAGTIDLSTRLFGSKLDMSTITSDAFKDVVLTAKEHILAGDIFQIVLSQRFERRTFADPFEIYRSLRIVNPSPYMTYLQARGCILVASSPEILTRVKKRKITNRPLAGTCRRGKTPKEDAMLEKELLNDEKQCAEHIMLVDLGRNDVGKVSKPGSVKVEKLMNVERYSHVTGELLDDLTSWDALRAALPVGTVSGAPKVKAMELIDQLEATRRGPYSGGFGGISFSGDMDIALALRTIVFPSYTHYNTMYSYDYKDANKRREWVAHLQAGAGIVADSDPADEQRECENKAAALARAIDLADYYSLHGHVETMARQIQRGANTVQGVEATLWQVAETLPSLVLQKVKAPPKADDVPVIQPDQLLEADGFLFGFPSRYGVMAAQFKAFFDATHEIWATQALAGKPAGIFWSTGYYGGGQELTALTAITQLAHHGMLFVPLGYTFGSGMFEMDEVKGGSSYGAGTFAADGTRQPTELELQQAFYQGKYVAEITKKLKCQPN
;
A
#
# COMPACT_ATOMS: atom_id res chain seq x y z
N MET A 1 -41.32 -2.78 3.90
CA MET A 1 -42.56 -2.16 3.39
C MET A 1 -43.75 -2.93 3.95
N ARG A 2 -44.83 -2.25 4.33
CA ARG A 2 -46.10 -2.85 4.77
C ARG A 2 -47.25 -2.33 3.93
N LEU A 3 -48.22 -3.17 3.62
CA LEU A 3 -49.48 -2.70 3.04
C LEU A 3 -50.42 -2.22 4.14
N VAL A 4 -50.87 -0.97 4.03
CA VAL A 4 -51.83 -0.39 4.97
C VAL A 4 -53.21 -0.42 4.34
N ASN A 5 -54.08 -1.27 4.85
CA ASN A 5 -55.51 -1.22 4.52
C ASN A 5 -56.11 0.02 5.20
N ARG A 6 -56.37 1.07 4.43
CA ARG A 6 -57.30 2.13 4.88
C ARG A 6 -58.73 1.58 4.83
N GLN A 7 -59.11 0.81 5.83
CA GLN A 7 -60.50 0.76 6.27
C GLN A 7 -60.63 1.73 7.44
N THR A 8 -61.24 2.88 7.20
CA THR A 8 -61.83 3.69 8.28
C THR A 8 -63.33 3.79 8.01
N PRO A 9 -64.19 3.44 8.98
CA PRO A 9 -65.63 3.65 8.89
C PRO A 9 -65.97 5.13 9.07
N LEU A 10 -67.08 5.53 8.43
CA LEU A 10 -67.78 6.79 8.64
C LEU A 10 -68.30 6.92 10.07
N GLN A 11 -68.02 8.03 10.76
CA GLN A 11 -69.04 8.87 11.42
C GLN A 11 -68.45 10.17 12.00
N GLU A 12 -69.15 11.28 11.68
CA GLU A 12 -69.42 12.51 12.48
C GLU A 12 -68.25 13.26 13.18
N SER A 13 -68.11 14.59 13.17
CA SER A 13 -68.92 15.70 12.66
C SER A 13 -68.17 17.05 12.86
N PHE A 14 -68.60 18.08 12.11
CA PHE A 14 -68.54 19.54 12.34
C PHE A 14 -67.23 20.37 12.39
N SER A 15 -67.24 21.33 11.44
CA SER A 15 -67.05 22.80 11.63
C SER A 15 -65.77 23.49 11.11
N VAL A 16 -65.93 24.02 9.89
CA VAL A 16 -65.74 25.45 9.50
C VAL A 16 -64.58 26.22 10.14
N ASN A 17 -63.58 26.60 9.32
CA ASN A 17 -63.34 28.03 9.09
C ASN A 17 -62.54 28.36 7.82
N LYS A 18 -63.10 29.32 7.06
CA LYS A 18 -62.50 30.03 5.92
C LYS A 18 -61.51 31.09 6.40
N LYS A 19 -60.45 31.32 5.62
CA LYS A 19 -59.98 32.64 5.12
C LYS A 19 -58.71 32.43 4.27
N LYS A 20 -58.75 32.55 2.94
CA LYS A 20 -58.66 33.77 2.10
C LYS A 20 -57.53 34.73 2.51
N ARG A 21 -56.48 34.80 1.67
CA ARG A 21 -56.14 35.93 0.74
C ARG A 21 -54.73 35.69 0.17
N ASN A 22 -54.60 35.50 -1.15
CA ASN A 22 -54.41 36.52 -2.18
C ASN A 22 -53.05 37.25 -2.09
N THR A 23 -52.20 37.05 -3.09
CA THR A 23 -51.85 38.04 -4.13
C THR A 23 -50.92 37.35 -5.14
N ARG A 24 -51.40 37.12 -6.37
CA ARG A 24 -51.19 37.94 -7.60
C ARG A 24 -49.71 37.96 -8.03
N SER A 25 -49.28 37.40 -9.15
CA SER A 25 -49.75 37.38 -10.55
C SER A 25 -48.76 38.15 -11.43
N LYS A 26 -48.22 37.48 -12.45
CA LYS A 26 -48.11 37.89 -13.88
C LYS A 26 -47.30 36.78 -14.57
N LYS A 27 -47.85 35.88 -15.42
CA LYS A 27 -48.41 36.05 -16.79
C LYS A 27 -47.42 36.80 -17.70
N PHE A 28 -47.06 36.37 -18.92
CA PHE A 28 -47.72 35.49 -19.89
C PHE A 28 -46.81 35.30 -21.12
N GLN A 29 -47.06 34.22 -21.90
CA GLN A 29 -46.99 34.10 -23.38
C GLN A 29 -45.66 34.32 -24.13
N PHE A 30 -45.42 33.80 -25.35
CA PHE A 30 -45.79 32.63 -26.17
C PHE A 30 -45.01 32.78 -27.50
N SER A 31 -45.16 31.82 -28.42
CA SER A 31 -44.82 31.83 -29.87
C SER A 31 -43.37 31.44 -30.22
N SER A 32 -43.05 30.29 -30.84
CA SER A 32 -43.45 29.61 -32.10
C SER A 32 -42.69 30.11 -33.34
N PHE A 33 -41.97 29.21 -34.04
CA PHE A 33 -42.21 28.78 -35.45
C PHE A 33 -41.02 27.98 -36.06
N ASN A 34 -41.33 26.76 -36.56
CA ASN A 34 -40.96 26.13 -37.84
C ASN A 34 -39.53 26.22 -38.45
N CYS A 35 -38.95 25.06 -38.83
CA CYS A 35 -39.04 24.41 -40.17
C CYS A 35 -37.76 23.62 -40.60
N LEU A 36 -38.01 22.44 -41.20
CA LEU A 36 -37.34 21.80 -42.35
C LEU A 36 -35.98 21.06 -42.21
N SER A 37 -35.99 19.80 -42.69
CA SER A 37 -34.88 18.91 -43.11
C SER A 37 -34.34 19.30 -44.51
N PRO A 38 -33.15 18.83 -44.98
CA PRO A 38 -32.93 17.44 -45.50
C PRO A 38 -31.47 16.86 -45.45
N ASP A 39 -31.32 15.56 -45.77
CA ASP A 39 -30.09 14.82 -46.18
C ASP A 39 -29.90 14.87 -47.74
N PRO A 40 -28.92 14.19 -48.40
CA PRO A 40 -27.44 14.25 -48.34
C PRO A 40 -26.82 14.44 -49.78
N MET A 41 -25.48 14.44 -49.95
CA MET A 41 -24.81 14.44 -51.28
C MET A 41 -23.63 13.45 -51.37
N GLU A 42 -23.59 12.77 -52.51
CA GLU A 42 -22.73 11.66 -52.95
C GLU A 42 -21.36 12.08 -53.52
N ALA A 43 -20.47 11.08 -53.58
CA ALA A 43 -19.18 11.06 -54.27
C ALA A 43 -19.30 10.80 -55.78
N CYS A 44 -18.28 11.18 -56.58
CA CYS A 44 -17.90 10.47 -57.82
C CYS A 44 -16.65 11.06 -58.54
N LEU A 45 -15.58 10.28 -58.78
CA LEU A 45 -15.17 9.77 -60.13
C LEU A 45 -13.71 9.24 -60.22
N LEU A 46 -13.64 8.06 -60.84
CA LEU A 46 -12.57 7.21 -61.42
C LEU A 46 -11.89 7.88 -62.68
N PRO A 47 -10.90 7.31 -63.45
CA PRO A 47 -10.83 5.89 -63.89
C PRO A 47 -9.49 5.21 -64.40
N THR A 48 -9.53 3.86 -64.52
CA THR A 48 -8.99 2.93 -65.58
C THR A 48 -7.50 2.96 -66.02
N SER A 49 -6.75 1.89 -66.38
CA SER A 49 -7.02 0.53 -66.92
C SER A 49 -5.75 -0.38 -66.95
N LEU A 50 -6.00 -1.71 -66.95
CA LEU A 50 -5.19 -2.95 -67.20
C LEU A 50 -4.45 -3.03 -68.57
N PRO A 51 -3.56 -4.02 -68.94
CA PRO A 51 -3.81 -5.49 -68.84
C PRO A 51 -2.62 -6.51 -68.81
N ASN A 52 -3.04 -7.80 -68.78
CA ASN A 52 -2.46 -9.04 -69.34
C ASN A 52 -1.90 -10.16 -68.43
N SER A 53 -2.17 -11.37 -68.92
CA SER A 53 -2.38 -12.66 -68.26
C SER A 53 -1.61 -13.79 -68.94
N THR A 54 -1.24 -14.86 -68.22
CA THR A 54 -1.19 -16.29 -68.66
C THR A 54 -0.81 -17.15 -67.44
N LEU A 55 -1.65 -18.00 -66.84
CA LEU A 55 -2.30 -19.30 -67.19
C LEU A 55 -1.48 -20.59 -66.90
N SER A 56 -2.19 -21.53 -66.25
CA SER A 56 -1.96 -22.98 -66.00
C SER A 56 -1.54 -23.31 -64.54
N LEU A 57 -2.10 -24.29 -63.82
CA LEU A 57 -3.04 -25.38 -64.12
C LEU A 57 -3.80 -25.79 -62.84
N THR A 58 -4.99 -26.37 -63.04
CA THR A 58 -6.05 -26.74 -62.08
C THR A 58 -5.96 -28.16 -61.50
N MET A 59 -6.83 -28.40 -60.50
CA MET A 59 -7.38 -29.67 -59.94
C MET A 59 -6.71 -30.14 -58.63
N ASP A 60 -7.41 -30.46 -57.54
CA ASP A 60 -8.79 -30.96 -57.41
C ASP A 60 -9.43 -30.66 -56.03
N LYS A 61 -10.77 -30.69 -56.00
CA LYS A 61 -11.64 -30.60 -54.80
C LYS A 61 -12.26 -31.98 -54.51
N THR A 62 -12.93 -32.07 -53.34
CA THR A 62 -13.90 -33.09 -52.85
C THR A 62 -13.31 -34.25 -52.03
N LEU A 63 -13.92 -34.82 -50.98
CA LEU A 63 -15.20 -34.64 -50.26
C LEU A 63 -15.10 -35.36 -48.88
N ALA A 64 -15.87 -34.86 -47.90
CA ALA A 64 -16.44 -35.43 -46.66
C ALA A 64 -16.11 -36.85 -46.07
N VAL A 65 -16.34 -36.94 -44.73
CA VAL A 65 -16.94 -38.03 -43.91
C VAL A 65 -16.07 -38.71 -42.79
N THR A 66 -16.51 -38.48 -41.54
CA THR A 66 -16.46 -39.31 -40.28
C THR A 66 -15.20 -39.52 -39.41
N PRO A 67 -15.38 -39.76 -38.07
CA PRO A 67 -14.31 -39.78 -37.05
C PRO A 67 -13.97 -41.19 -36.51
N ARG A 68 -12.73 -41.41 -36.02
CA ARG A 68 -12.28 -42.53 -35.16
C ARG A 68 -11.11 -42.07 -34.27
N HIS A 69 -11.23 -42.09 -32.92
CA HIS A 69 -10.79 -43.13 -31.93
C HIS A 69 -9.26 -43.34 -31.85
N LEU A 70 -8.52 -43.49 -30.74
CA LEU A 70 -8.66 -43.76 -29.26
C LEU A 70 -7.22 -43.55 -28.65
N PRO A 71 -6.90 -43.71 -27.33
CA PRO A 71 -7.63 -44.38 -26.25
C PRO A 71 -7.83 -43.61 -24.93
N LEU A 72 -8.86 -44.05 -24.20
CA LEU A 72 -9.30 -43.65 -22.86
C LEU A 72 -8.87 -44.67 -21.80
N SER A 73 -8.57 -44.17 -20.60
CA SER A 73 -8.37 -44.94 -19.36
C SER A 73 -9.70 -45.42 -18.75
N PRO A 74 -9.72 -46.51 -17.97
CA PRO A 74 -10.95 -47.20 -17.60
C PRO A 74 -11.72 -46.56 -16.42
N PRO A 75 -13.05 -46.76 -16.34
CA PRO A 75 -13.91 -46.25 -15.27
C PRO A 75 -14.08 -47.22 -14.09
N ILE A 76 -14.45 -46.64 -12.95
CA ILE A 76 -14.86 -47.26 -11.69
C ILE A 76 -16.26 -47.91 -11.86
N PRO A 77 -16.51 -49.14 -11.38
CA PRO A 77 -17.86 -49.69 -11.34
C PRO A 77 -18.56 -49.43 -10.00
N ALA A 78 -19.84 -49.05 -10.06
CA ALA A 78 -20.76 -49.03 -8.93
C ALA A 78 -21.84 -50.11 -9.07
N ALA A 79 -22.19 -50.69 -7.92
CA ALA A 79 -23.42 -51.40 -7.52
C ALA A 79 -23.64 -52.87 -7.94
N ILE A 80 -23.65 -53.76 -6.92
CA ILE A 80 -24.52 -54.95 -6.86
C ILE A 80 -25.21 -55.03 -5.48
N LYS A 81 -26.54 -54.89 -5.55
CA LYS A 81 -27.66 -55.47 -4.77
C LYS A 81 -27.53 -55.73 -3.25
N LEU A 82 -28.42 -55.04 -2.52
CA LEU A 82 -29.01 -55.45 -1.25
C LEU A 82 -30.28 -56.27 -1.50
N ASP A 83 -30.45 -57.36 -0.74
CA ASP A 83 -31.72 -58.02 -0.47
C ASP A 83 -31.70 -58.55 0.97
N GLY A 84 -32.80 -58.37 1.71
CA GLY A 84 -33.03 -59.12 2.96
C GLY A 84 -33.48 -58.34 4.20
N ARG A 85 -34.72 -57.81 4.15
CA ARG A 85 -35.72 -57.68 5.23
C ARG A 85 -35.27 -57.93 6.68
N PHE A 86 -35.57 -56.99 7.59
CA PHE A 86 -36.33 -57.29 8.82
C PHE A 86 -37.11 -56.05 9.31
N LEU A 87 -38.32 -56.32 9.80
CA LEU A 87 -39.39 -55.42 10.18
C LEU A 87 -39.28 -54.90 11.63
N ALA A 88 -39.90 -53.74 11.85
CA ALA A 88 -40.82 -53.37 12.96
C ALA A 88 -40.43 -52.15 13.81
N THR A 89 -41.38 -51.21 13.85
CA THR A 89 -41.50 -49.95 14.64
C THR A 89 -42.19 -50.24 16.01
N PRO A 90 -42.64 -49.28 16.85
CA PRO A 90 -42.39 -47.82 17.02
C PRO A 90 -42.18 -47.39 18.52
N ARG A 91 -42.10 -46.05 18.75
CA ARG A 91 -42.57 -45.23 19.91
C ARG A 91 -41.55 -44.52 20.83
N ALA A 92 -41.58 -43.19 20.71
CA ALA A 92 -42.01 -42.18 21.71
C ALA A 92 -41.30 -42.00 23.08
N ALA A 93 -40.81 -40.76 23.25
CA ALA A 93 -41.04 -39.83 24.37
C ALA A 93 -40.11 -39.80 25.61
N SER A 94 -39.82 -38.55 26.00
CA SER A 94 -39.54 -37.97 27.33
C SER A 94 -38.09 -37.65 27.74
N ARG A 95 -37.95 -36.41 28.23
CA ARG A 95 -36.77 -35.62 28.70
C ARG A 95 -36.17 -36.15 30.04
N PRO A 96 -35.29 -35.38 30.76
CA PRO A 96 -33.90 -34.94 30.54
C PRO A 96 -33.02 -35.41 31.75
N PRO A 97 -32.15 -34.59 32.34
CA PRO A 97 -30.76 -34.25 31.99
C PRO A 97 -29.75 -35.07 32.83
N LEU A 98 -28.44 -34.99 32.55
CA LEU A 98 -27.35 -34.94 33.55
C LEU A 98 -25.98 -35.03 32.89
N ALA A 99 -25.09 -34.17 33.37
CA ALA A 99 -23.66 -34.20 33.13
C ALA A 99 -23.03 -35.51 33.65
N LEU A 100 -22.04 -36.05 32.94
CA LEU A 100 -20.90 -36.72 33.59
C LEU A 100 -19.76 -36.99 32.60
N ALA A 101 -18.60 -36.50 33.04
CA ALA A 101 -17.29 -37.14 33.03
C ALA A 101 -16.67 -37.67 31.73
N CYS A 102 -15.51 -37.07 31.47
CA CYS A 102 -14.36 -37.69 30.82
C CYS A 102 -14.12 -39.14 31.28
N ALA A 103 -13.97 -40.05 30.33
CA ALA A 103 -13.04 -41.18 30.42
C ALA A 103 -12.68 -41.71 29.02
N ASN A 104 -11.41 -41.51 28.65
CA ASN A 104 -10.50 -42.43 27.97
C ASN A 104 -11.04 -43.32 26.83
N PHE A 105 -10.62 -43.00 25.60
CA PHE A 105 -10.29 -44.01 24.60
C PHE A 105 -8.80 -43.94 24.22
N SER A 106 -8.08 -44.92 24.76
CA SER A 106 -6.90 -45.64 24.26
C SER A 106 -6.14 -45.13 23.02
N ARG A 107 -4.88 -44.73 23.28
CA ARG A 107 -3.64 -44.96 22.51
C ARG A 107 -3.80 -45.54 21.09
N ALA A 108 -3.70 -44.66 20.09
CA ALA A 108 -3.00 -44.97 18.85
C ALA A 108 -1.54 -44.51 19.00
N ARG A 109 -0.58 -45.42 18.85
CA ARG A 109 0.85 -45.10 18.76
C ARG A 109 1.06 -44.26 17.49
N SER A 110 1.23 -42.96 17.63
CA SER A 110 1.90 -42.18 16.60
C SER A 110 3.34 -42.67 16.52
N VAL A 111 3.75 -43.06 15.32
CA VAL A 111 5.16 -43.29 15.00
C VAL A 111 5.84 -41.94 15.15
N GLN A 112 6.53 -41.74 16.28
CA GLN A 112 7.55 -40.71 16.37
C GLN A 112 8.62 -41.10 15.36
N CYS A 113 8.61 -40.45 14.20
CA CYS A 113 9.84 -40.30 13.44
C CYS A 113 10.83 -39.62 14.37
N SER A 114 11.79 -40.37 14.87
CA SER A 114 13.01 -39.84 15.47
C SER A 114 13.73 -39.07 14.36
N ALA A 115 13.34 -37.81 14.17
CA ALA A 115 14.16 -36.87 13.45
C ALA A 115 15.52 -36.88 14.18
N SER A 116 16.57 -37.32 13.48
CA SER A 116 17.93 -37.04 13.92
C SER A 116 17.97 -35.57 14.34
N SER A 117 18.47 -35.28 15.54
CA SER A 117 18.60 -33.91 16.05
C SER A 117 19.05 -32.99 14.92
N ALA A 118 18.21 -32.04 14.52
CA ALA A 118 18.54 -31.13 13.44
C ALA A 118 19.86 -30.43 13.79
N LYS A 119 20.93 -30.74 13.05
CA LYS A 119 22.17 -29.96 13.07
C LYS A 119 21.83 -28.59 12.47
N SER A 120 21.37 -27.65 13.28
CA SER A 120 20.93 -26.32 12.81
C SER A 120 21.36 -25.16 13.71
N SER A 121 22.30 -25.40 14.64
CA SER A 121 23.08 -24.36 15.30
C SER A 121 24.55 -24.67 15.11
N VAL A 122 25.40 -23.64 14.98
CA VAL A 122 26.86 -23.79 15.07
C VAL A 122 27.16 -24.62 16.32
N ASP A 123 27.80 -25.78 16.16
CA ASP A 123 28.12 -26.60 17.33
C ASP A 123 29.24 -25.93 18.15
N LYS A 124 29.32 -26.30 19.44
CA LYS A 124 30.25 -25.67 20.38
C LYS A 124 31.70 -25.69 19.88
N ALA A 125 32.12 -26.80 19.25
CA ALA A 125 33.46 -26.95 18.71
C ALA A 125 33.75 -25.97 17.57
N THR A 126 32.81 -25.81 16.62
CA THR A 126 32.94 -24.83 15.52
C THR A 126 32.97 -23.40 16.05
N PHE A 127 32.16 -23.09 17.07
CA PHE A 127 32.18 -21.78 17.71
C PHE A 127 33.50 -21.50 18.42
N GLU A 128 34.05 -22.48 19.16
CA GLU A 128 35.36 -22.37 19.81
C GLU A 128 36.49 -22.17 18.79
N GLU A 129 36.44 -22.84 17.64
CA GLU A 129 37.41 -22.64 16.56
C GLU A 129 37.33 -21.22 15.98
N ALA A 130 36.11 -20.72 15.71
CA ALA A 130 35.90 -19.36 15.22
C ALA A 130 36.34 -18.31 16.27
N ALA A 131 36.06 -18.56 17.55
CA ALA A 131 36.48 -17.71 18.66
C ALA A 131 38.01 -17.62 18.81
N GLY A 132 38.74 -18.63 18.37
CA GLY A 132 40.21 -18.59 18.29
C GLY A 132 40.75 -17.67 17.20
N LYS A 133 39.94 -17.32 16.19
CA LYS A 133 40.33 -16.52 15.02
C LYS A 133 39.82 -15.08 15.06
N GLY A 134 38.78 -14.79 15.86
CA GLY A 134 38.24 -13.44 16.04
C GLY A 134 37.31 -13.33 17.24
N ASN A 135 36.89 -12.10 17.56
CA ASN A 135 36.16 -11.76 18.78
C ASN A 135 34.67 -11.42 18.55
N LEU A 136 34.19 -11.57 17.32
CA LEU A 136 32.79 -11.35 16.95
C LEU A 136 32.35 -12.51 16.06
N VAL A 137 31.57 -13.43 16.63
CA VAL A 137 31.28 -14.73 16.03
C VAL A 137 29.77 -14.88 15.82
N PRO A 138 29.30 -15.15 14.59
CA PRO A 138 27.88 -15.37 14.34
C PRO A 138 27.48 -16.79 14.76
N ILE A 139 26.31 -16.90 15.35
CA ILE A 139 25.56 -18.15 15.46
C ILE A 139 24.23 -17.97 14.73
N PHE A 140 23.74 -19.03 14.13
CA PHE A 140 22.52 -18.93 13.35
C PHE A 140 21.70 -20.21 13.41
N ARG A 141 20.43 -20.06 13.02
CA ARG A 141 19.52 -21.17 12.74
C ARG A 141 18.83 -20.95 11.41
N CYS A 142 18.90 -21.95 10.55
CA CYS A 142 18.16 -21.97 9.30
C CYS A 142 16.77 -22.57 9.53
N ILE A 143 15.72 -21.86 9.09
CA ILE A 143 14.32 -22.26 9.22
C ILE A 143 13.60 -22.20 7.87
N PHE A 144 12.46 -22.88 7.74
CA PHE A 144 11.61 -22.78 6.56
C PHE A 144 10.90 -21.43 6.50
N SER A 145 10.82 -20.83 5.31
CA SER A 145 10.13 -19.54 5.11
C SER A 145 8.72 -19.70 4.51
N ASP A 146 8.20 -20.92 4.40
CA ASP A 146 6.98 -21.24 3.65
C ASP A 146 5.73 -20.56 4.23
N HIS A 147 5.65 -20.51 5.56
CA HIS A 147 4.58 -19.85 6.31
C HIS A 147 4.99 -18.48 6.89
N LEU A 148 6.27 -18.14 6.79
CA LEU A 148 6.83 -16.92 7.36
C LEU A 148 7.29 -16.00 6.22
N THR A 149 6.52 -14.95 5.96
CA THR A 149 6.93 -13.91 5.00
C THR A 149 7.75 -12.83 5.71
N PRO A 150 8.58 -12.04 4.99
CA PRO A 150 9.30 -10.93 5.61
C PRO A 150 8.38 -9.93 6.33
N VAL A 151 7.22 -9.62 5.74
CA VAL A 151 6.20 -8.74 6.33
C VAL A 151 5.68 -9.31 7.65
N LEU A 152 5.45 -10.62 7.71
CA LEU A 152 4.96 -11.27 8.92
C LEU A 152 6.06 -11.34 9.99
N ALA A 153 7.27 -11.72 9.61
CA ALA A 153 8.42 -11.76 10.52
C ALA A 153 8.69 -10.39 11.15
N TYR A 154 8.65 -9.31 10.35
CA TYR A 154 8.76 -7.95 10.87
C TYR A 154 7.73 -7.67 11.98
N ARG A 155 6.47 -8.06 11.76
CA ARG A 155 5.38 -7.84 12.73
C ARG A 155 5.44 -8.74 13.95
N CYS A 156 6.08 -9.91 13.84
CA CYS A 156 6.42 -10.73 15.02
C CYS A 156 7.50 -10.07 15.88
N LEU A 157 8.41 -9.31 15.26
CA LEU A 157 9.48 -8.61 15.98
C LEU A 157 9.02 -7.26 16.54
N VAL A 158 8.23 -6.50 15.78
CA VAL A 158 7.84 -5.13 16.13
C VAL A 158 6.33 -5.02 16.23
N ARG A 159 5.85 -4.69 17.43
CA ARG A 159 4.42 -4.50 17.70
C ARG A 159 3.89 -3.27 16.97
N GLU A 160 2.59 -3.22 16.72
CA GLU A 160 1.95 -2.09 16.01
C GLU A 160 2.03 -0.76 16.79
N ASP A 161 2.04 -0.85 18.12
CA ASP A 161 2.14 0.29 19.04
C ASP A 161 3.57 0.75 19.31
N ASP A 162 4.57 -0.08 19.00
CA ASP A 162 5.98 0.18 19.31
C ASP A 162 6.67 0.98 18.18
N ARG A 163 6.32 2.27 18.12
CA ARG A 163 6.65 3.15 16.98
C ARG A 163 8.03 3.78 17.07
N ASP A 164 8.57 3.89 18.27
CA ASP A 164 9.90 4.44 18.54
C ASP A 164 10.96 3.33 18.68
N ALA A 165 10.59 2.05 18.57
CA ALA A 165 11.55 0.95 18.50
C ALA A 165 12.27 0.94 17.15
N PRO A 166 13.60 1.19 17.15
CA PRO A 166 14.35 1.16 15.91
C PRO A 166 14.33 -0.23 15.30
N SER A 167 14.03 -0.27 14.02
CA SER A 167 13.81 -1.51 13.29
C SER A 167 13.78 -1.25 11.79
N PHE A 168 14.03 -2.29 11.01
CA PHE A 168 14.02 -2.18 9.55
C PHE A 168 13.52 -3.46 8.87
N LEU A 169 12.95 -3.27 7.69
CA LEU A 169 12.65 -4.30 6.70
C LEU A 169 13.16 -3.81 5.34
N PHE A 170 14.16 -4.51 4.83
CA PHE A 170 14.72 -4.29 3.50
C PHE A 170 14.26 -5.40 2.55
N GLU A 171 13.67 -4.99 1.44
CA GLU A 171 13.31 -5.85 0.32
C GLU A 171 13.84 -5.24 -0.99
N SER A 172 13.98 -6.08 -2.01
CA SER A 172 14.47 -5.65 -3.32
C SER A 172 13.59 -6.24 -4.41
N VAL A 173 13.30 -5.43 -5.43
CA VAL A 173 12.67 -5.90 -6.67
C VAL A 173 13.55 -5.44 -7.83
N GLU A 174 14.06 -6.41 -8.58
CA GLU A 174 14.85 -6.17 -9.78
C GLU A 174 13.92 -5.96 -10.97
N PRO A 175 13.97 -4.80 -11.64
CA PRO A 175 13.21 -4.59 -12.86
C PRO A 175 13.80 -5.46 -13.99
N GLY A 176 12.93 -6.21 -14.67
CA GLY A 176 13.30 -7.08 -15.80
C GLY A 176 12.62 -6.65 -17.09
N LEU A 177 13.20 -7.04 -18.24
CA LEU A 177 12.74 -6.68 -19.59
C LEU A 177 11.25 -6.97 -19.84
N ASN A 178 10.75 -8.09 -19.31
CA ASN A 178 9.35 -8.53 -19.50
C ASN A 178 8.53 -8.50 -18.21
N ALA A 179 9.17 -8.72 -17.06
CA ALA A 179 8.54 -8.70 -15.74
C ALA A 179 9.60 -8.43 -14.67
N SER A 180 9.24 -7.65 -13.65
CA SER A 180 10.08 -7.46 -12.47
C SER A 180 10.16 -8.75 -11.66
N THR A 181 11.34 -9.05 -11.13
CA THR A 181 11.61 -10.21 -10.27
C THR A 181 11.91 -9.75 -8.87
N ILE A 182 11.36 -10.43 -7.87
CA ILE A 182 11.72 -10.19 -6.47
C ILE A 182 13.20 -10.56 -6.31
N GLY A 183 13.99 -9.67 -5.69
CA GLY A 183 15.38 -9.91 -5.37
C GLY A 183 15.53 -11.14 -4.47
N ARG A 184 16.69 -11.81 -4.51
CA ARG A 184 16.87 -13.09 -3.80
C ARG A 184 16.67 -12.97 -2.29
N TYR A 185 17.03 -11.83 -1.69
CA TYR A 185 17.06 -11.68 -0.25
C TYR A 185 16.16 -10.55 0.28
N SER A 186 15.58 -10.78 1.46
CA SER A 186 15.02 -9.74 2.32
C SER A 186 15.69 -9.80 3.69
N VAL A 187 15.89 -8.66 4.32
CA VAL A 187 16.59 -8.57 5.61
C VAL A 187 15.76 -7.79 6.61
N ILE A 188 15.73 -8.29 7.84
CA ILE A 188 14.96 -7.72 8.94
C ILE A 188 15.85 -7.61 10.17
N GLY A 189 15.74 -6.50 10.88
CA GLY A 189 16.29 -6.32 12.21
C GLY A 189 15.38 -5.46 13.06
N ALA A 190 15.40 -5.67 14.37
CA ALA A 190 14.66 -4.89 15.33
C ALA A 190 15.45 -4.84 16.65
N GLN A 191 15.24 -3.80 17.44
CA GLN A 191 15.84 -3.66 18.77
C GLN A 191 17.37 -3.72 18.72
N PRO A 192 18.03 -2.69 18.15
CA PRO A 192 19.49 -2.66 18.06
C PRO A 192 20.14 -2.72 19.46
N SER A 193 21.36 -3.27 19.56
CA SER A 193 22.11 -3.28 20.81
C SER A 193 22.66 -1.89 21.17
N ILE A 194 22.96 -1.07 20.15
CA ILE A 194 23.43 0.31 20.30
C ILE A 194 22.68 1.21 19.32
N GLU A 195 22.26 2.39 19.75
CA GLU A 195 21.76 3.46 18.88
C GLU A 195 22.71 4.66 18.90
N ILE A 196 22.87 5.30 17.74
CA ILE A 196 23.56 6.58 17.57
C ILE A 196 22.59 7.55 16.91
N VAL A 197 22.29 8.65 17.59
CA VAL A 197 21.41 9.71 17.08
C VAL A 197 22.19 11.01 17.09
N ALA A 198 22.42 11.59 15.91
CA ALA A 198 23.11 12.86 15.77
C ALA A 198 22.14 13.96 15.38
N LYS A 199 22.22 15.09 16.07
CA LYS A 199 21.59 16.34 15.67
C LYS A 199 22.61 17.46 15.79
N GLU A 200 22.98 18.02 14.64
CA GLU A 200 24.14 18.88 14.50
C GLU A 200 25.35 18.19 15.15
N ASN A 201 26.17 18.90 15.92
CA ASN A 201 27.33 18.30 16.57
C ASN A 201 27.01 17.51 17.84
N MET A 202 25.74 17.46 18.29
CA MET A 202 25.33 16.68 19.45
C MET A 202 25.01 15.25 19.05
N VAL A 203 25.77 14.28 19.56
CA VAL A 203 25.56 12.85 19.33
C VAL A 203 25.13 12.19 20.63
N THR A 204 23.95 11.58 20.60
CA THR A 204 23.47 10.70 21.67
C THR A 204 23.80 9.25 21.32
N ILE A 205 24.52 8.56 22.20
CA ILE A 205 24.82 7.13 22.11
C ILE A 205 24.00 6.43 23.18
N MET A 206 23.21 5.42 22.80
CA MET A 206 22.43 4.60 23.73
C MET A 206 22.88 3.16 23.59
N ASP A 207 23.49 2.59 24.62
CA ASP A 207 23.81 1.16 24.69
C ASP A 207 22.68 0.46 25.46
N HIS A 208 21.85 -0.29 24.74
CA HIS A 208 20.71 -1.00 25.33
C HIS A 208 21.12 -2.29 26.04
N TYR A 209 22.32 -2.79 25.77
CA TYR A 209 22.86 -3.94 26.48
C TYR A 209 23.32 -3.53 27.89
N GLU A 210 24.05 -2.42 28.00
CA GLU A 210 24.52 -1.88 29.28
C GLU A 210 23.48 -0.99 29.98
N GLY A 211 22.45 -0.53 29.25
CA GLY A 211 21.45 0.41 29.75
C GLY A 211 22.00 1.82 29.94
N THR A 212 23.04 2.20 29.19
CA THR A 212 23.72 3.49 29.31
C THR A 212 23.27 4.45 28.20
N ARG A 213 23.30 5.75 28.52
CA ARG A 213 23.06 6.84 27.56
C ARG A 213 24.12 7.91 27.78
N GLU A 214 24.82 8.25 26.71
CA GLU A 214 25.87 9.25 26.70
C GLU A 214 25.53 10.32 25.65
N GLU A 215 25.82 11.58 25.95
CA GLU A 215 25.75 12.69 25.01
C GLU A 215 27.15 13.28 24.85
N VAL A 216 27.63 13.31 23.60
CA VAL A 216 28.96 13.80 23.24
C VAL A 216 28.85 14.81 22.11
N ILE A 217 29.72 15.82 22.15
CA ILE A 217 29.88 16.75 21.04
C ILE A 217 30.97 16.22 20.12
N VAL A 218 30.63 16.00 18.86
CA VAL A 218 31.54 15.43 17.84
C VAL A 218 31.45 16.25 16.56
N ASP A 219 32.58 16.49 15.91
CA ASP A 219 32.63 17.21 14.64
C ASP A 219 32.02 16.41 13.48
N ASP A 220 32.26 15.09 13.44
CA ASP A 220 31.70 14.16 12.46
C ASP A 220 31.07 12.94 13.16
N PRO A 221 29.73 12.80 13.21
CA PRO A 221 29.07 11.66 13.83
C PRO A 221 29.42 10.30 13.22
N MET A 222 29.88 10.24 11.96
CA MET A 222 30.26 8.98 11.31
C MET A 222 31.54 8.37 11.91
N THR A 223 32.31 9.13 12.69
CA THR A 223 33.49 8.57 13.41
C THR A 223 33.09 7.73 14.61
N VAL A 224 31.90 7.95 15.17
CA VAL A 224 31.42 7.23 16.37
C VAL A 224 31.19 5.74 16.10
N PRO A 225 30.38 5.31 15.10
CA PRO A 225 30.19 3.88 14.83
C PRO A 225 31.51 3.21 14.40
N ARG A 226 32.38 3.93 13.67
CA ARG A 226 33.72 3.46 13.31
C ARG A 226 34.54 3.15 14.57
N ARG A 227 34.60 4.08 15.53
CA ARG A 227 35.31 3.91 16.81
C ARG A 227 34.74 2.76 17.64
N ILE A 228 33.42 2.60 17.67
CA ILE A 228 32.78 1.49 18.41
C ILE A 228 33.18 0.13 17.82
N MET A 229 33.35 0.04 16.51
CA MET A 229 33.78 -1.18 15.83
C MET A 229 35.31 -1.40 15.87
N GLU A 230 36.10 -0.45 16.39
CA GLU A 230 37.54 -0.60 16.45
C GLU A 230 37.93 -1.80 17.32
N GLY A 231 38.79 -2.67 16.76
CA GLY A 231 39.23 -3.89 17.44
C GLY A 231 38.26 -5.07 17.32
N TRP A 232 37.10 -4.91 16.66
CA TRP A 232 36.26 -6.06 16.31
C TRP A 232 36.81 -6.77 15.07
N ASN A 233 36.97 -8.07 15.17
CA ASN A 233 37.44 -8.98 14.14
C ASN A 233 36.33 -10.03 13.86
N PRO A 234 35.33 -9.67 13.03
CA PRO A 234 34.20 -10.55 12.73
C PRO A 234 34.65 -11.78 11.98
N GLN A 235 34.13 -12.94 12.39
CA GLN A 235 34.35 -14.19 11.68
C GLN A 235 33.32 -14.38 10.58
N LEU A 236 33.81 -14.55 9.36
CA LEU A 236 33.00 -14.94 8.21
C LEU A 236 32.88 -16.46 8.19
N ILE A 237 31.65 -16.95 8.09
CA ILE A 237 31.33 -18.37 8.00
C ILE A 237 30.67 -18.64 6.64
N ASP A 238 31.08 -19.71 5.98
CA ASP A 238 30.68 -20.03 4.60
C ASP A 238 29.19 -20.37 4.46
N GLU A 239 28.54 -20.77 5.56
CA GLU A 239 27.13 -21.15 5.60
C GLU A 239 26.18 -19.94 5.55
N LEU A 240 26.66 -18.73 5.86
CA LEU A 240 25.85 -17.53 5.77
C LEU A 240 25.87 -16.94 4.35
N PRO A 241 24.74 -16.38 3.87
CA PRO A 241 24.70 -15.76 2.56
C PRO A 241 25.61 -14.52 2.49
N GLU A 242 26.19 -14.24 1.31
CA GLU A 242 26.99 -13.03 1.06
C GLU A 242 26.15 -11.74 0.93
N VAL A 243 25.30 -11.48 1.92
CA VAL A 243 24.47 -10.29 2.09
C VAL A 243 24.64 -9.74 3.51
N PHE A 244 23.99 -8.61 3.80
CA PHE A 244 24.01 -8.05 5.16
C PHE A 244 23.44 -9.07 6.16
N CYS A 245 24.29 -9.51 7.09
CA CYS A 245 23.95 -10.46 8.15
C CYS A 245 24.08 -9.85 9.55
N GLY A 246 24.27 -8.54 9.67
CA GLY A 246 24.46 -7.83 10.94
C GLY A 246 25.45 -6.67 10.80
N GLY A 247 25.27 -5.64 11.62
CA GLY A 247 26.04 -4.41 11.58
C GLY A 247 25.18 -3.16 11.80
N TRP A 248 25.64 -2.00 11.34
CA TRP A 248 24.93 -0.74 11.46
C TRP A 248 23.86 -0.59 10.39
N VAL A 249 22.65 -0.19 10.77
CA VAL A 249 21.56 0.14 9.84
C VAL A 249 20.89 1.43 10.26
N GLY A 250 20.56 2.28 9.29
CA GLY A 250 19.80 3.50 9.56
C GLY A 250 19.76 4.44 8.38
N TYR A 251 19.73 5.74 8.66
CA TYR A 251 19.72 6.78 7.64
C TYR A 251 20.69 7.92 7.96
N PHE A 252 21.11 8.59 6.89
CA PHE A 252 21.93 9.78 6.86
C PHE A 252 21.13 10.82 6.09
N SER A 253 20.76 11.93 6.73
CA SER A 253 20.04 13.03 6.08
C SER A 253 20.90 13.70 5.01
N TYR A 254 20.28 14.48 4.13
CA TYR A 254 20.99 15.39 3.23
C TYR A 254 21.95 16.33 4.00
N ASP A 255 21.52 16.80 5.17
CA ASP A 255 22.29 17.70 6.03
C ASP A 255 23.55 17.05 6.64
N THR A 256 23.75 15.73 6.49
CA THR A 256 25.02 15.05 6.84
C THR A 256 26.21 15.65 6.09
N VAL A 257 26.00 16.26 4.91
CA VAL A 257 27.07 16.95 4.17
C VAL A 257 27.72 18.08 4.95
N ARG A 258 26.98 18.68 5.90
CA ARG A 258 27.45 19.82 6.69
C ARG A 258 28.58 19.46 7.65
N TYR A 259 28.69 18.18 8.04
CA TYR A 259 29.83 17.65 8.80
C TYR A 259 31.12 17.59 7.97
N VAL A 260 31.01 17.59 6.65
CA VAL A 260 32.14 17.50 5.71
C VAL A 260 32.49 18.89 5.17
N GLU A 261 31.50 19.58 4.63
CA GLU A 261 31.63 20.90 4.00
C GLU A 261 31.41 22.04 5.02
N THR A 262 32.02 21.93 6.21
CA THR A 262 31.78 22.81 7.37
C THR A 262 31.99 24.29 7.09
N LYS A 263 32.90 24.64 6.16
CA LYS A 263 33.20 26.03 5.77
C LYS A 263 32.19 26.62 4.80
N LYS A 264 31.56 25.77 3.98
CA LYS A 264 30.71 26.18 2.85
C LYS A 264 29.23 26.01 3.17
N LEU A 265 28.91 25.03 4.01
CA LEU A 265 27.56 24.69 4.44
C LEU A 265 27.48 24.52 5.96
N PRO A 266 27.85 25.53 6.77
CA PRO A 266 27.72 25.43 8.22
C PRO A 266 26.24 25.29 8.63
N PHE A 267 25.97 24.61 9.74
CA PHE A 267 24.60 24.47 10.27
C PHE A 267 23.91 25.81 10.55
N SER A 268 24.67 26.86 10.88
CA SER A 268 24.16 28.21 11.14
C SER A 268 23.59 28.92 9.91
N SER A 269 23.96 28.50 8.69
CA SER A 269 23.42 29.06 7.44
C SER A 269 22.41 28.15 6.76
N ALA A 270 22.08 27.02 7.38
CA ALA A 270 21.13 26.07 6.82
C ALA A 270 19.72 26.70 6.76
N PRO A 271 18.87 26.27 5.81
CA PRO A 271 17.46 26.61 5.81
C PRO A 271 16.77 26.29 7.15
N PRO A 272 15.60 26.88 7.44
CA PRO A 272 14.82 26.54 8.62
C PRO A 272 14.56 25.04 8.75
N ASP A 273 14.79 24.48 9.93
CA ASP A 273 14.43 23.10 10.26
C ASP A 273 13.04 23.07 10.92
N ASP A 274 12.04 22.72 10.13
CA ASP A 274 10.64 22.70 10.54
C ASP A 274 10.20 21.36 11.15
N ARG A 275 10.98 20.29 10.95
CA ARG A 275 10.63 18.93 11.39
C ARG A 275 11.47 18.44 12.56
N ASN A 276 12.61 19.08 12.83
CA ASN A 276 13.53 18.75 13.92
C ASN A 276 13.90 17.25 13.94
N LEU A 277 14.20 16.70 12.76
CA LEU A 277 14.60 15.30 12.61
C LEU A 277 16.11 15.16 12.85
N PRO A 278 16.60 14.02 13.38
CA PRO A 278 18.03 13.75 13.44
C PRO A 278 18.70 13.86 12.07
N ASP A 279 19.96 14.31 12.06
CA ASP A 279 20.75 14.38 10.85
C ASP A 279 21.32 12.99 10.50
N VAL A 280 21.62 12.18 11.52
CA VAL A 280 22.00 10.76 11.39
C VAL A 280 21.29 9.94 12.46
N HIS A 281 20.76 8.78 12.09
CA HIS A 281 20.30 7.76 13.03
C HIS A 281 20.83 6.40 12.59
N LEU A 282 21.51 5.69 13.49
CA LEU A 282 22.04 4.34 13.26
C LEU A 282 21.70 3.43 14.43
N GLY A 283 21.29 2.20 14.13
CA GLY A 283 21.19 1.10 15.09
C GLY A 283 22.21 0.00 14.76
N LEU A 284 22.87 -0.55 15.76
CA LEU A 284 23.72 -1.73 15.66
C LEU A 284 22.89 -2.99 15.85
N TYR A 285 22.74 -3.81 14.81
CA TYR A 285 21.91 -5.01 14.84
C TYR A 285 22.79 -6.26 14.88
N GLU A 286 22.91 -6.83 16.07
CA GLU A 286 23.49 -8.16 16.32
C GLU A 286 22.49 -9.28 15.95
N ASP A 287 21.19 -8.97 16.02
CA ASP A 287 20.07 -9.86 15.70
C ASP A 287 19.46 -9.49 14.35
N VAL A 288 19.50 -10.42 13.38
CA VAL A 288 18.86 -10.24 12.08
C VAL A 288 18.20 -11.51 11.56
N ILE A 289 17.22 -11.35 10.69
CA ILE A 289 16.60 -12.44 9.92
C ILE A 289 16.79 -12.16 8.44
N VAL A 290 17.46 -13.08 7.74
CA VAL A 290 17.72 -13.01 6.29
C VAL A 290 16.89 -14.07 5.58
N PHE A 291 15.95 -13.66 4.76
CA PHE A 291 15.16 -14.55 3.91
C PHE A 291 15.88 -14.81 2.59
N ASP A 292 15.99 -16.08 2.20
CA ASP A 292 16.37 -16.50 0.85
C ASP A 292 15.12 -17.00 0.11
N HIS A 293 14.60 -16.16 -0.78
CA HIS A 293 13.37 -16.44 -1.52
C HIS A 293 13.53 -17.53 -2.57
N VAL A 294 14.77 -17.81 -3.00
CA VAL A 294 15.07 -18.85 -3.98
C VAL A 294 15.10 -20.21 -3.28
N GLU A 295 15.80 -20.30 -2.15
CA GLU A 295 15.94 -21.54 -1.40
C GLU A 295 14.79 -21.83 -0.42
N LYS A 296 13.86 -20.88 -0.24
CA LYS A 296 12.70 -20.98 0.68
C LYS A 296 13.13 -21.18 2.15
N LYS A 297 14.20 -20.49 2.54
CA LYS A 297 14.78 -20.57 3.87
C LYS A 297 14.89 -19.18 4.47
N ALA A 298 14.90 -19.10 5.80
CA ALA A 298 15.32 -17.90 6.52
C ALA A 298 16.45 -18.24 7.49
N TYR A 299 17.50 -17.43 7.49
CA TYR A 299 18.60 -17.47 8.45
C TYR A 299 18.24 -16.53 9.60
N VAL A 300 18.03 -17.08 10.79
CA VAL A 300 17.92 -16.31 12.03
C VAL A 300 19.32 -16.25 12.63
N ILE A 301 19.90 -15.05 12.74
CA ILE A 301 21.31 -14.85 13.04
C ILE A 301 21.43 -13.99 14.29
N HIS A 302 22.33 -14.39 15.19
CA HIS A 302 22.76 -13.63 16.35
C HIS A 302 24.28 -13.53 16.36
N TRP A 303 24.83 -12.32 16.50
CA TRP A 303 26.26 -12.10 16.62
C TRP A 303 26.70 -12.04 18.09
N VAL A 304 27.67 -12.89 18.45
CA VAL A 304 28.21 -12.98 19.81
C VAL A 304 29.52 -12.20 19.89
N ARG A 305 29.55 -11.23 20.79
CA ARG A 305 30.72 -10.42 21.16
C ARG A 305 31.48 -11.09 22.31
N LEU A 306 32.68 -11.62 22.05
CA LEU A 306 33.45 -12.39 23.03
C LEU A 306 34.02 -11.52 24.15
N ASP A 307 34.29 -10.25 23.87
CA ASP A 307 34.82 -9.27 24.82
C ASP A 307 33.88 -8.99 26.00
N ARG A 308 32.61 -9.39 25.90
CA ARG A 308 31.60 -9.25 26.96
C ARG A 308 31.57 -10.40 27.98
N PHE A 309 32.35 -11.45 27.78
CA PHE A 309 32.27 -12.66 28.60
C PHE A 309 33.61 -13.06 29.19
N SER A 310 33.57 -13.76 30.32
CA SER A 310 34.77 -14.23 31.00
C SER A 310 35.40 -15.47 30.35
N SER A 311 34.61 -16.20 29.55
CA SER A 311 35.03 -17.41 28.83
C SER A 311 34.25 -17.61 27.52
N VAL A 312 34.85 -18.34 26.58
CA VAL A 312 34.21 -18.71 25.30
C VAL A 312 32.96 -19.57 25.53
N ASP A 313 32.97 -20.42 26.56
CA ASP A 313 31.83 -21.26 26.94
C ASP A 313 30.62 -20.42 27.36
N GLU A 314 30.85 -19.42 28.22
CA GLU A 314 29.81 -18.50 28.66
C GLU A 314 29.22 -17.73 27.47
N ALA A 315 30.08 -17.22 26.58
CA ALA A 315 29.67 -16.53 25.36
C ALA A 315 28.81 -17.42 24.45
N TYR A 316 29.21 -18.69 24.26
CA TYR A 316 28.48 -19.64 23.44
C TYR A 316 27.07 -19.92 24.02
N PHE A 317 26.98 -20.23 25.31
CA PHE A 317 25.69 -20.55 25.93
C PHE A 317 24.76 -19.33 25.98
N ASP A 318 25.30 -18.12 26.23
CA ASP A 318 24.50 -16.89 26.14
C ASP A 318 23.99 -16.65 24.73
N GLY A 319 24.86 -16.78 23.73
CA GLY A 319 24.50 -16.66 22.33
C GLY A 319 23.38 -17.62 21.97
N VAL A 320 23.55 -18.92 22.24
CA VAL A 320 22.54 -19.95 21.92
C VAL A 320 21.19 -19.60 22.55
N ARG A 321 21.19 -19.11 23.80
CA ARG A 321 19.97 -18.65 24.48
C ARG A 321 19.32 -17.46 23.76
N ARG A 322 20.09 -16.44 23.35
CA ARG A 322 19.57 -15.27 22.60
C ARG A 322 19.02 -15.68 21.24
N LEU A 323 19.74 -16.53 20.51
CA LEU A 323 19.29 -17.08 19.24
C LEU A 323 17.97 -17.85 19.40
N GLN A 324 17.85 -18.70 20.43
CA GLN A 324 16.60 -19.43 20.71
C GLN A 324 15.44 -18.48 21.01
N ASN A 325 15.67 -17.39 21.75
CA ASN A 325 14.66 -16.37 22.00
C ASN A 325 14.25 -15.64 20.72
N LEU A 326 15.18 -15.35 19.81
CA LEU A 326 14.85 -14.74 18.52
C LEU A 326 14.03 -15.69 17.63
N VAL A 327 14.41 -16.97 17.59
CA VAL A 327 13.70 -18.01 16.84
C VAL A 327 12.28 -18.21 17.38
N SER A 328 12.08 -18.24 18.70
CA SER A 328 10.74 -18.46 19.27
C SER A 328 9.77 -17.32 18.96
N ARG A 329 10.26 -16.08 18.78
CA ARG A 329 9.44 -14.93 18.36
C ARG A 329 8.83 -15.12 16.97
N VAL A 330 9.45 -15.88 16.08
CA VAL A 330 8.97 -16.06 14.70
C VAL A 330 8.33 -17.43 14.45
N HIS A 331 8.60 -18.44 15.29
CA HIS A 331 8.03 -19.79 15.15
C HIS A 331 6.87 -20.09 16.11
N ASP A 332 6.94 -19.62 17.36
CA ASP A 332 6.06 -20.10 18.45
C ASP A 332 4.96 -19.10 18.82
N ILE A 333 4.79 -18.04 18.03
CA ILE A 333 3.79 -16.99 18.25
C ILE A 333 2.57 -17.23 17.35
N ALA A 334 1.36 -17.04 17.89
CA ALA A 334 0.16 -16.86 17.08
C ALA A 334 0.36 -15.62 16.20
N PRO A 335 0.58 -15.77 14.89
CA PRO A 335 1.06 -14.68 14.04
C PRO A 335 0.15 -13.46 14.18
N PRO A 336 0.72 -12.25 14.32
CA PRO A 336 -0.08 -11.04 14.42
C PRO A 336 -1.01 -10.94 13.21
N ARG A 337 -2.27 -10.59 13.45
CA ARG A 337 -3.23 -10.40 12.35
C ARG A 337 -2.84 -9.16 11.56
N LEU A 338 -2.23 -9.38 10.41
CA LEU A 338 -2.10 -8.34 9.39
C LEU A 338 -3.49 -7.97 8.87
N LEU A 339 -3.72 -6.68 8.63
CA LEU A 339 -4.97 -6.24 8.00
C LEU A 339 -5.09 -6.90 6.61
N ALA A 340 -6.16 -7.66 6.39
CA ALA A 340 -6.44 -8.24 5.08
C ALA A 340 -6.80 -7.11 4.09
N GLY A 341 -6.01 -6.96 3.03
CA GLY A 341 -6.23 -6.00 1.95
C GLY A 341 -6.65 -6.70 0.66
N THR A 342 -7.47 -6.03 -0.16
CA THR A 342 -7.80 -6.45 -1.53
C THR A 342 -7.37 -5.36 -2.49
N ILE A 343 -6.68 -5.73 -3.56
CA ILE A 343 -6.16 -4.79 -4.56
C ILE A 343 -6.99 -4.98 -5.84
N ASP A 344 -7.65 -3.91 -6.29
CA ASP A 344 -8.14 -3.84 -7.66
C ASP A 344 -6.99 -3.38 -8.57
N LEU A 345 -6.76 -4.09 -9.68
CA LEU A 345 -5.50 -4.12 -10.46
C LEU A 345 -5.13 -2.78 -11.16
N SER A 346 -5.83 -1.69 -10.85
CA SER A 346 -5.48 -0.33 -11.30
C SER A 346 -4.42 0.30 -10.39
N THR A 347 -3.28 -0.37 -10.26
CA THR A 347 -2.12 0.11 -9.47
C THR A 347 -1.34 1.22 -10.18
N ARG A 348 -1.57 1.39 -11.49
CA ARG A 348 -0.89 2.38 -12.36
C ARG A 348 -1.56 3.76 -12.42
N LEU A 349 -2.66 3.96 -11.69
CA LEU A 349 -3.31 5.27 -11.63
C LEU A 349 -2.51 6.21 -10.73
N PHE A 350 -2.46 7.49 -11.11
CA PHE A 350 -1.91 8.55 -10.26
C PHE A 350 -2.72 8.64 -8.95
N GLY A 351 -2.04 8.94 -7.85
CA GLY A 351 -2.70 9.20 -6.58
C GLY A 351 -3.55 10.46 -6.61
N SER A 352 -4.32 10.68 -5.54
CA SER A 352 -5.00 11.96 -5.30
C SER A 352 -4.00 13.13 -5.36
N LYS A 353 -4.48 14.28 -5.82
CA LYS A 353 -3.67 15.49 -5.97
C LYS A 353 -3.11 15.92 -4.62
N LEU A 354 -1.84 16.32 -4.61
CA LEU A 354 -1.17 16.86 -3.43
C LEU A 354 -1.39 18.37 -3.37
N ASP A 355 -2.37 18.80 -2.59
CA ASP A 355 -2.77 20.22 -2.52
C ASP A 355 -1.96 21.03 -1.49
N MET A 356 -1.29 20.36 -0.55
CA MET A 356 -0.44 21.00 0.47
C MET A 356 1.04 20.84 0.10
N SER A 357 1.72 21.97 -0.12
CA SER A 357 3.16 22.04 -0.37
C SER A 357 3.78 23.17 0.44
N THR A 358 5.06 22.99 0.79
CA THR A 358 5.91 24.01 1.43
C THR A 358 6.13 25.25 0.57
N ILE A 359 5.94 25.13 -0.75
CA ILE A 359 6.07 26.21 -1.73
C ILE A 359 4.89 26.13 -2.71
N THR A 360 4.35 27.28 -3.10
CA THR A 360 3.29 27.32 -4.13
C THR A 360 3.86 26.99 -5.51
N SER A 361 3.02 26.49 -6.43
CA SER A 361 3.44 26.18 -7.80
C SER A 361 4.13 27.36 -8.50
N ASP A 362 3.63 28.58 -8.34
CA ASP A 362 4.23 29.75 -9.00
C ASP A 362 5.57 30.14 -8.36
N ALA A 363 5.66 30.17 -7.03
CA ALA A 363 6.93 30.37 -6.34
C ALA A 363 7.99 29.30 -6.69
N PHE A 364 7.60 28.04 -6.91
CA PHE A 364 8.53 27.00 -7.39
C PHE A 364 9.06 27.33 -8.79
N LYS A 365 8.20 27.80 -9.70
CA LYS A 365 8.63 28.23 -11.03
C LYS A 365 9.59 29.43 -10.96
N ASP A 366 9.37 30.35 -10.04
CA ASP A 366 10.25 31.52 -9.85
C ASP A 366 11.65 31.12 -9.36
N VAL A 367 11.76 30.15 -8.43
CA VAL A 367 13.08 29.64 -8.02
C VAL A 367 13.76 28.82 -9.14
N VAL A 368 13.00 28.15 -10.01
CA VAL A 368 13.56 27.53 -11.22
C VAL A 368 14.13 28.60 -12.17
N LEU A 369 13.43 29.71 -12.39
CA LEU A 369 13.94 30.81 -13.21
C LEU A 369 15.22 31.42 -12.60
N THR A 370 15.24 31.62 -11.29
CA THR A 370 16.43 32.11 -10.56
C THR A 370 17.61 31.15 -10.70
N ALA A 371 17.37 29.84 -10.58
CA ALA A 371 18.40 28.83 -10.82
C ALA A 371 18.97 28.88 -12.25
N LYS A 372 18.12 29.14 -13.25
CA LYS A 372 18.56 29.31 -14.65
C LYS A 372 19.45 30.54 -14.83
N GLU A 373 19.21 31.63 -14.12
CA GLU A 373 20.08 32.82 -14.15
C GLU A 373 21.50 32.47 -13.66
N HIS A 374 21.61 31.70 -12.57
CA HIS A 374 22.90 31.20 -12.09
C HIS A 374 23.60 30.27 -13.09
N ILE A 375 22.83 29.45 -13.83
CA ILE A 375 23.38 28.60 -14.90
C ILE A 375 23.94 29.45 -16.04
N LEU A 376 23.18 30.46 -16.49
CA LEU A 376 23.60 31.36 -17.57
C LEU A 376 24.79 32.24 -17.16
N ALA A 377 24.90 32.59 -15.88
CA ALA A 377 26.05 33.31 -15.34
C ALA A 377 27.31 32.43 -15.23
N GLY A 378 27.18 31.10 -15.36
CA GLY A 378 28.27 30.14 -15.24
C GLY A 378 28.64 29.77 -13.80
N ASP A 379 27.76 30.06 -12.82
CA ASP A 379 27.97 29.66 -11.43
C ASP A 379 27.86 28.13 -11.25
N ILE A 380 26.92 27.54 -11.99
CA ILE A 380 26.59 26.11 -11.98
C ILE A 380 26.22 25.64 -13.40
N PHE A 381 26.37 24.35 -13.67
CA PHE A 381 25.88 23.69 -14.88
C PHE A 381 24.48 23.09 -14.67
N GLN A 382 24.22 22.59 -13.46
CA GLN A 382 22.94 22.01 -13.04
C GLN A 382 22.74 22.22 -11.54
N ILE A 383 21.48 22.33 -11.15
CA ILE A 383 21.01 22.27 -9.77
C ILE A 383 19.75 21.42 -9.70
N VAL A 384 19.57 20.65 -8.63
CA VAL A 384 18.38 19.85 -8.40
C VAL A 384 17.58 20.49 -7.29
N LEU A 385 16.50 21.18 -7.65
CA LEU A 385 15.59 21.82 -6.70
C LEU A 385 14.45 20.87 -6.33
N SER A 386 13.96 20.97 -5.10
CA SER A 386 12.91 20.11 -4.59
C SER A 386 11.83 20.88 -3.83
N GLN A 387 10.67 20.26 -3.71
CA GLN A 387 9.56 20.74 -2.90
C GLN A 387 8.99 19.59 -2.07
N ARG A 388 8.52 19.92 -0.87
CA ARG A 388 7.90 18.95 0.04
C ARG A 388 6.39 19.15 0.04
N PHE A 389 5.69 18.08 -0.30
CA PHE A 389 4.25 17.91 -0.18
C PHE A 389 3.89 17.29 1.17
N GLU A 390 2.69 17.59 1.65
CA GLU A 390 2.14 17.02 2.86
C GLU A 390 0.80 16.35 2.62
N ARG A 391 0.60 15.23 3.29
CA ARG A 391 -0.68 14.54 3.28
C ARG A 391 -1.03 14.01 4.66
N ARG A 392 -2.26 14.26 5.10
CA ARG A 392 -2.79 13.70 6.34
C ARG A 392 -3.46 12.35 6.07
N THR A 393 -3.20 11.37 6.92
CA THR A 393 -3.74 10.01 6.77
C THR A 393 -3.95 9.36 8.13
N PHE A 394 -4.84 8.38 8.19
CA PHE A 394 -5.05 7.55 9.37
C PHE A 394 -4.58 6.09 9.15
N ALA A 395 -4.07 5.79 7.96
CA ALA A 395 -3.39 4.54 7.68
C ALA A 395 -2.07 4.49 8.46
N ASP A 396 -1.77 3.32 9.03
CA ASP A 396 -0.48 3.11 9.67
C ASP A 396 0.64 3.13 8.62
N PRO A 397 1.80 3.74 8.89
CA PRO A 397 2.94 3.78 7.96
C PRO A 397 3.31 2.41 7.40
N PHE A 398 3.14 1.33 8.16
CA PHE A 398 3.42 -0.01 7.69
C PHE A 398 2.40 -0.54 6.67
N GLU A 399 1.13 -0.16 6.81
CA GLU A 399 0.11 -0.47 5.81
C GLU A 399 0.38 0.31 4.52
N ILE A 400 0.86 1.54 4.64
CA ILE A 400 1.31 2.34 3.49
C ILE A 400 2.53 1.68 2.83
N TYR A 401 3.48 1.15 3.60
CA TYR A 401 4.59 0.35 3.05
C TYR A 401 4.09 -0.89 2.30
N ARG A 402 3.16 -1.65 2.88
CA ARG A 402 2.54 -2.82 2.22
C ARG A 402 1.88 -2.43 0.90
N SER A 403 1.17 -1.30 0.84
CA SER A 403 0.61 -0.73 -0.38
C SER A 403 1.69 -0.29 -1.37
N LEU A 404 2.76 0.34 -0.90
CA LEU A 404 3.84 0.84 -1.75
C LEU A 404 4.56 -0.30 -2.49
N ARG A 405 4.75 -1.45 -1.84
CA ARG A 405 5.30 -2.68 -2.46
C ARG A 405 4.52 -3.12 -3.71
N ILE A 406 3.25 -2.76 -3.79
CA ILE A 406 2.36 -3.12 -4.91
C ILE A 406 2.33 -2.00 -5.95
N VAL A 407 2.25 -0.74 -5.51
CA VAL A 407 2.12 0.41 -6.40
C VAL A 407 3.41 0.69 -7.17
N ASN A 408 4.55 0.61 -6.50
CA ASN A 408 5.84 0.98 -7.06
C ASN A 408 6.92 0.08 -6.45
N PRO A 409 7.07 -1.17 -6.90
CA PRO A 409 8.18 -2.02 -6.46
C PRO A 409 9.50 -1.53 -7.07
N SER A 410 10.54 -1.35 -6.24
CA SER A 410 11.85 -0.85 -6.65
C SER A 410 13.01 -1.69 -6.08
N PRO A 411 14.25 -1.52 -6.57
CA PRO A 411 15.42 -2.23 -6.05
C PRO A 411 15.70 -2.03 -4.56
N TYR A 412 15.24 -0.91 -3.98
CA TYR A 412 15.36 -0.59 -2.55
C TYR A 412 14.00 -0.28 -1.95
N MET A 413 13.28 -1.33 -1.55
CA MET A 413 12.07 -1.22 -0.75
C MET A 413 12.47 -1.21 0.72
N THR A 414 12.06 -0.18 1.46
CA THR A 414 12.45 -0.02 2.86
C THR A 414 11.30 0.45 3.72
N TYR A 415 11.13 -0.24 4.85
CA TYR A 415 10.45 0.28 6.02
C TYR A 415 11.51 0.42 7.12
N LEU A 416 11.82 1.64 7.53
CA LEU A 416 12.84 1.93 8.54
C LEU A 416 12.20 2.78 9.63
N GLN A 417 12.08 2.21 10.84
CA GLN A 417 11.76 2.98 12.04
C GLN A 417 13.07 3.46 12.64
N ALA A 418 13.23 4.77 12.67
CA ALA A 418 14.33 5.44 13.33
C ALA A 418 13.75 6.32 14.45
N ARG A 419 14.56 6.60 15.47
CA ARG A 419 14.14 7.51 16.54
C ARG A 419 13.80 8.88 15.95
N GLY A 420 12.56 9.32 16.15
CA GLY A 420 12.05 10.59 15.63
C GLY A 420 11.31 10.52 14.29
N CYS A 421 11.48 9.45 13.48
CA CYS A 421 10.73 9.29 12.24
C CYS A 421 10.70 7.86 11.68
N ILE A 422 9.65 7.56 10.92
CA ILE A 422 9.52 6.33 10.13
C ILE A 422 9.70 6.69 8.64
N LEU A 423 10.57 5.97 7.95
CA LEU A 423 10.79 6.09 6.52
C LEU A 423 10.11 4.91 5.80
N VAL A 424 9.27 5.25 4.82
CA VAL A 424 8.61 4.30 3.92
C VAL A 424 9.08 4.60 2.50
N ALA A 425 9.98 3.78 1.97
CA ALA A 425 10.70 4.09 0.74
C ALA A 425 10.58 3.01 -0.34
N SER A 426 10.63 3.47 -1.59
CA SER A 426 10.76 2.67 -2.80
C SER A 426 11.78 3.33 -3.73
N SER A 427 13.05 3.33 -3.30
CA SER A 427 14.09 4.05 -4.00
C SER A 427 14.58 3.28 -5.24
N PRO A 428 14.71 3.96 -6.41
CA PRO A 428 15.26 3.37 -7.61
C PRO A 428 16.80 3.38 -7.65
N GLU A 429 17.46 4.14 -6.78
CA GLU A 429 18.87 4.56 -6.97
C GLU A 429 19.78 4.18 -5.80
N ILE A 430 21.02 3.78 -6.13
CA ILE A 430 22.09 3.55 -5.14
C ILE A 430 22.79 4.86 -4.88
N LEU A 431 22.98 5.21 -3.61
CA LEU A 431 23.85 6.32 -3.24
C LEU A 431 25.32 5.88 -3.35
N THR A 432 25.68 4.84 -2.61
CA THR A 432 26.99 4.20 -2.71
C THR A 432 26.93 2.77 -2.19
N ARG A 433 27.70 1.89 -2.81
CA ARG A 433 27.91 0.52 -2.36
C ARG A 433 29.38 0.22 -2.29
N VAL A 434 29.83 -0.42 -1.21
CA VAL A 434 31.18 -0.96 -1.07
C VAL A 434 31.04 -2.45 -0.79
N LYS A 435 31.48 -3.30 -1.71
CA LYS A 435 31.50 -4.75 -1.51
C LYS A 435 32.87 -5.30 -1.84
N LYS A 436 33.50 -6.02 -0.91
CA LYS A 436 34.87 -6.56 -1.07
C LYS A 436 35.84 -5.48 -1.55
N ARG A 437 35.78 -4.29 -0.92
CA ARG A 437 36.56 -3.09 -1.25
C ARG A 437 36.29 -2.46 -2.63
N LYS A 438 35.34 -2.98 -3.43
CA LYS A 438 34.89 -2.35 -4.68
C LYS A 438 33.79 -1.34 -4.39
N ILE A 439 34.05 -0.07 -4.69
CA ILE A 439 33.09 1.02 -4.63
C ILE A 439 32.24 0.99 -5.92
N THR A 440 30.93 1.19 -5.79
CA THR A 440 30.00 1.32 -6.90
C THR A 440 29.04 2.48 -6.65
N ASN A 441 29.01 3.41 -7.58
CA ASN A 441 27.99 4.47 -7.66
C ASN A 441 27.17 4.26 -8.95
N ARG A 442 25.87 4.51 -8.88
CA ARG A 442 24.92 4.31 -9.99
C ARG A 442 24.10 5.58 -10.26
N PRO A 443 24.70 6.61 -10.89
CA PRO A 443 23.97 7.81 -11.24
C PRO A 443 22.82 7.48 -12.21
N LEU A 444 21.63 8.00 -11.94
CA LEU A 444 20.46 7.90 -12.82
C LEU A 444 19.99 9.29 -13.23
N ALA A 445 19.90 9.53 -14.54
CA ALA A 445 19.23 10.68 -15.14
C ALA A 445 18.40 10.22 -16.33
N GLY A 446 17.39 11.03 -16.69
CA GLY A 446 16.41 10.66 -17.70
C GLY A 446 15.33 9.75 -17.15
N THR A 447 14.11 10.29 -17.02
CA THR A 447 12.92 9.50 -16.72
C THR A 447 11.89 9.68 -17.83
N CYS A 448 11.43 8.57 -18.40
CA CYS A 448 10.30 8.59 -19.31
C CYS A 448 9.17 7.71 -18.74
N ARG A 449 7.92 8.06 -19.06
CA ARG A 449 6.78 7.21 -18.72
C ARG A 449 6.88 5.89 -19.49
N ARG A 450 6.35 4.82 -18.90
CA ARG A 450 6.19 3.56 -19.64
C ARG A 450 5.11 3.69 -20.71
N GLY A 451 5.34 3.10 -21.88
CA GLY A 451 4.36 3.03 -22.95
C GLY A 451 3.16 2.19 -22.55
N LYS A 452 1.97 2.50 -23.08
CA LYS A 452 0.76 1.69 -22.86
C LYS A 452 0.85 0.34 -23.55
N THR A 453 1.70 0.24 -24.57
CA THR A 453 1.98 -0.98 -25.33
C THR A 453 3.50 -1.22 -25.41
N PRO A 454 3.97 -2.48 -25.58
CA PRO A 454 5.40 -2.75 -25.76
C PRO A 454 6.04 -1.99 -26.93
N LYS A 455 5.25 -1.70 -27.98
CA LYS A 455 5.73 -0.90 -29.13
C LYS A 455 5.94 0.56 -28.77
N GLU A 456 4.97 1.16 -28.08
CA GLU A 456 5.08 2.53 -27.58
C GLU A 456 6.24 2.65 -26.58
N ASP A 457 6.40 1.66 -25.71
CA ASP A 457 7.47 1.62 -24.71
C ASP A 457 8.87 1.61 -25.36
N ALA A 458 9.06 0.78 -26.39
CA ALA A 458 10.30 0.74 -27.16
C ALA A 458 10.55 2.02 -27.99
N MET A 459 9.50 2.76 -28.36
CA MET A 459 9.65 4.08 -29.00
C MET A 459 10.10 5.12 -27.98
N LEU A 460 9.46 5.17 -26.81
CA LEU A 460 9.81 6.08 -25.71
C LEU A 460 11.22 5.82 -25.17
N GLU A 461 11.67 4.57 -25.15
CA GLU A 461 13.06 4.21 -24.83
C GLU A 461 14.05 4.83 -25.84
N LYS A 462 13.77 4.70 -27.13
CA LYS A 462 14.60 5.30 -28.19
C LYS A 462 14.56 6.82 -28.14
N GLU A 463 13.40 7.40 -27.83
CA GLU A 463 13.26 8.84 -27.68
C GLU A 463 14.12 9.35 -26.52
N LEU A 464 14.07 8.68 -25.36
CA LEU A 464 14.90 9.02 -24.20
C LEU A 464 16.40 8.90 -24.49
N LEU A 465 16.83 7.87 -25.22
CA LEU A 465 18.24 7.67 -25.60
C LEU A 465 18.75 8.68 -26.64
N ASN A 466 17.86 9.33 -27.39
CA ASN A 466 18.21 10.34 -28.38
C ASN A 466 17.91 11.77 -27.91
N ASP A 467 17.36 11.94 -26.69
CA ASP A 467 17.11 13.24 -26.10
C ASP A 467 18.44 13.87 -25.66
N GLU A 468 18.91 14.86 -26.43
CA GLU A 468 20.19 15.54 -26.20
C GLU A 468 20.29 16.17 -24.81
N LYS A 469 19.17 16.71 -24.26
CA LYS A 469 19.13 17.30 -22.91
C LYS A 469 19.41 16.21 -21.87
N GLN A 470 18.68 15.10 -21.95
CA GLN A 470 18.80 13.99 -20.98
C GLN A 470 20.16 13.30 -21.07
N CYS A 471 20.71 13.15 -22.28
CA CYS A 471 22.05 12.61 -22.49
C CYS A 471 23.13 13.49 -21.86
N ALA A 472 23.06 14.81 -22.07
CA ALA A 472 24.01 15.75 -21.50
C ALA A 472 23.96 15.76 -19.97
N GLU A 473 22.75 15.76 -19.40
CA GLU A 473 22.55 15.67 -17.95
C GLU A 473 23.18 14.39 -17.38
N HIS A 474 22.89 13.24 -18.01
CA HIS A 474 23.41 11.96 -17.54
C HIS A 474 24.94 11.87 -17.60
N ILE A 475 25.56 12.33 -18.69
CA ILE A 475 27.03 12.35 -18.82
C ILE A 475 27.66 13.17 -17.70
N MET A 476 27.11 14.36 -17.41
CA MET A 476 27.61 15.22 -16.35
C MET A 476 27.50 14.56 -14.97
N LEU A 477 26.41 13.85 -14.70
CA LEU A 477 26.21 13.14 -13.43
C LEU A 477 27.13 11.91 -13.30
N VAL A 478 27.41 11.22 -14.40
CA VAL A 478 28.43 10.17 -14.45
C VAL A 478 29.81 10.73 -14.11
N ASP A 479 30.18 11.88 -14.66
CA ASP A 479 31.46 12.51 -14.35
C ASP A 479 31.54 12.98 -12.90
N LEU A 480 30.45 13.48 -12.32
CA LEU A 480 30.42 13.78 -10.89
C LEU A 480 30.58 12.51 -10.04
N GLY A 481 29.90 11.42 -10.41
CA GLY A 481 30.07 10.12 -9.78
C GLY A 481 31.51 9.61 -9.86
N ARG A 482 32.20 9.82 -10.98
CA ARG A 482 33.63 9.51 -11.15
C ARG A 482 34.51 10.33 -10.22
N ASN A 483 34.22 11.61 -10.05
CA ASN A 483 34.95 12.47 -9.12
C ASN A 483 34.76 12.02 -7.67
N ASP A 484 33.54 11.69 -7.26
CA ASP A 484 33.25 11.24 -5.91
C ASP A 484 33.93 9.90 -5.59
N VAL A 485 33.80 8.91 -6.49
CA VAL A 485 34.48 7.62 -6.36
C VAL A 485 36.00 7.81 -6.40
N GLY A 486 36.52 8.71 -7.24
CA GLY A 486 37.94 8.99 -7.39
C GLY A 486 38.61 9.56 -6.15
N LYS A 487 37.91 10.33 -5.30
CA LYS A 487 38.47 10.88 -4.05
C LYS A 487 38.96 9.80 -3.07
N VAL A 488 38.35 8.61 -3.11
CA VAL A 488 38.57 7.53 -2.14
C VAL A 488 39.07 6.24 -2.79
N SER A 489 39.32 6.25 -4.10
CA SER A 489 39.77 5.09 -4.85
C SER A 489 41.27 5.12 -5.14
N LYS A 490 41.87 3.94 -5.30
CA LYS A 490 43.26 3.80 -5.77
C LYS A 490 43.44 4.49 -7.13
N PRO A 491 44.51 5.27 -7.35
CA PRO A 491 44.78 5.91 -8.63
C PRO A 491 44.71 4.92 -9.80
N GLY A 492 43.98 5.28 -10.86
CA GLY A 492 43.80 4.43 -12.05
C GLY A 492 42.80 3.28 -11.92
N SER A 493 42.20 3.05 -10.73
CA SER A 493 41.19 1.98 -10.54
C SER A 493 39.78 2.38 -10.98
N VAL A 494 39.49 3.68 -11.11
CA VAL A 494 38.15 4.20 -11.42
C VAL A 494 37.76 3.89 -12.86
N LYS A 495 36.63 3.22 -13.06
CA LYS A 495 36.12 2.79 -14.36
C LYS A 495 34.64 3.13 -14.52
N VAL A 496 34.25 3.51 -15.73
CA VAL A 496 32.85 3.57 -16.15
C VAL A 496 32.59 2.29 -16.96
N GLU A 497 31.87 1.34 -16.38
CA GLU A 497 31.67 0.03 -17.03
C GLU A 497 30.64 0.08 -18.16
N LYS A 498 29.62 0.92 -18.01
CA LYS A 498 28.51 1.12 -18.95
C LYS A 498 28.08 2.58 -18.92
N LEU A 499 27.61 3.09 -20.05
CA LEU A 499 27.21 4.48 -20.24
C LEU A 499 25.92 4.51 -21.09
N MET A 500 24.98 5.40 -20.77
CA MET A 500 23.75 5.68 -21.55
C MET A 500 22.92 4.44 -21.90
N ASN A 501 22.48 3.70 -20.87
CA ASN A 501 21.72 2.47 -21.07
C ASN A 501 20.40 2.49 -20.30
N VAL A 502 19.28 2.27 -21.00
CA VAL A 502 17.94 2.15 -20.40
C VAL A 502 17.84 0.78 -19.73
N GLU A 503 17.75 0.81 -18.40
CA GLU A 503 17.88 -0.32 -17.47
C GLU A 503 18.68 -1.55 -17.95
N ARG A 504 19.98 -1.33 -18.19
CA ARG A 504 21.10 -2.09 -17.60
C ARG A 504 22.25 -1.11 -17.30
N TYR A 505 21.96 -0.19 -16.38
CA TYR A 505 22.76 0.79 -15.62
C TYR A 505 24.09 1.32 -16.19
N SER A 506 24.31 2.63 -16.02
CA SER A 506 25.67 3.18 -15.97
C SER A 506 26.25 2.98 -14.56
N HIS A 507 27.49 2.51 -14.47
CA HIS A 507 28.15 2.27 -13.19
C HIS A 507 29.53 2.90 -13.19
N VAL A 508 29.76 3.72 -12.17
CA VAL A 508 31.11 4.15 -11.81
C VAL A 508 31.60 3.21 -10.73
N THR A 509 32.72 2.56 -10.98
CA THR A 509 33.36 1.65 -10.03
C THR A 509 34.78 2.09 -9.72
N GLY A 510 35.28 1.75 -8.53
CA GLY A 510 36.64 2.01 -8.10
C GLY A 510 37.07 1.04 -7.01
N GLU A 511 38.37 0.92 -6.78
CA GLU A 511 38.92 0.11 -5.68
C GLU A 511 39.27 1.04 -4.51
N LEU A 512 38.67 0.81 -3.34
CA LEU A 512 38.89 1.64 -2.14
C LEU A 512 40.38 1.65 -1.74
N LEU A 513 40.88 2.81 -1.33
CA LEU A 513 42.24 2.97 -0.78
C LEU A 513 42.44 2.11 0.48
N ASP A 514 43.63 1.53 0.64
CA ASP A 514 43.90 0.48 1.64
C ASP A 514 43.70 0.93 3.09
N ASP A 515 43.94 2.21 3.37
CA ASP A 515 43.76 2.88 4.67
C ASP A 515 42.35 3.44 4.90
N LEU A 516 41.48 3.38 3.89
CA LEU A 516 40.10 3.88 3.95
C LEU A 516 39.08 2.76 4.17
N THR A 517 37.94 3.17 4.73
CA THR A 517 36.80 2.31 5.07
C THR A 517 35.55 2.72 4.29
N SER A 518 34.49 1.92 4.38
CA SER A 518 33.19 2.24 3.77
C SER A 518 32.59 3.56 4.29
N TRP A 519 32.87 3.93 5.55
CA TRP A 519 32.50 5.24 6.11
C TRP A 519 33.13 6.41 5.35
N ASP A 520 34.39 6.27 4.92
CA ASP A 520 35.08 7.29 4.14
C ASP A 520 34.51 7.41 2.72
N ALA A 521 34.14 6.27 2.12
CA ALA A 521 33.43 6.25 0.84
C ALA A 521 32.04 6.88 0.91
N LEU A 522 31.30 6.66 2.01
CA LEU A 522 30.02 7.30 2.25
C LEU A 522 30.16 8.81 2.40
N ARG A 523 31.14 9.27 3.19
CA ARG A 523 31.47 10.69 3.37
C ARG A 523 31.77 11.39 2.04
N ALA A 524 32.52 10.73 1.16
CA ALA A 524 32.85 11.29 -0.16
C ALA A 524 31.65 11.34 -1.12
N ALA A 525 30.68 10.43 -0.97
CA ALA A 525 29.52 10.32 -1.85
C ALA A 525 28.35 11.23 -1.45
N LEU A 526 28.18 11.58 -0.17
CA LEU A 526 27.03 12.33 0.34
C LEU A 526 27.12 13.86 0.05
N PRO A 527 26.04 14.49 -0.47
CA PRO A 527 25.00 13.89 -1.30
C PRO A 527 25.52 13.66 -2.71
N VAL A 528 24.87 12.79 -3.47
CA VAL A 528 25.23 12.52 -4.87
C VAL A 528 24.78 13.67 -5.79
N GLY A 529 25.38 13.74 -6.98
CA GLY A 529 25.08 14.79 -7.97
C GLY A 529 23.63 14.84 -8.42
N THR A 530 23.00 13.67 -8.53
CA THR A 530 21.63 13.48 -9.05
C THR A 530 20.56 14.17 -8.20
N VAL A 531 20.93 14.62 -7.00
CA VAL A 531 20.05 15.35 -6.07
C VAL A 531 20.63 16.67 -5.59
N SER A 532 21.82 17.07 -6.06
CA SER A 532 22.46 18.32 -5.68
C SER A 532 22.67 19.19 -6.91
N GLY A 533 23.69 18.88 -7.70
CA GLY A 533 24.01 19.58 -8.94
C GLY A 533 25.51 19.56 -9.23
N ALA A 534 25.92 20.38 -10.19
CA ALA A 534 27.30 20.49 -10.64
C ALA A 534 27.66 21.96 -10.91
N PRO A 535 28.77 22.49 -10.37
CA PRO A 535 29.63 21.92 -9.32
C PRO A 535 28.90 21.69 -7.99
N LYS A 536 29.14 20.54 -7.36
CA LYS A 536 28.35 20.05 -6.21
C LYS A 536 28.18 21.06 -5.08
N VAL A 537 29.29 21.58 -4.54
CA VAL A 537 29.27 22.49 -3.38
C VAL A 537 28.52 23.79 -3.70
N LYS A 538 28.75 24.37 -4.88
CA LYS A 538 28.09 25.61 -5.29
C LYS A 538 26.58 25.42 -5.50
N ALA A 539 26.18 24.29 -6.09
CA ALA A 539 24.76 23.95 -6.22
C ALA A 539 24.09 23.81 -4.85
N MET A 540 24.75 23.21 -3.85
CA MET A 540 24.22 23.11 -2.48
C MET A 540 24.11 24.47 -1.78
N GLU A 541 25.08 25.38 -1.96
CA GLU A 541 24.98 26.77 -1.45
C GLU A 541 23.74 27.49 -2.01
N LEU A 542 23.39 27.23 -3.28
CA LEU A 542 22.20 27.80 -3.92
C LEU A 542 20.91 27.09 -3.49
N ILE A 543 20.94 25.77 -3.28
CA ILE A 543 19.82 25.02 -2.69
C ILE A 543 19.44 25.62 -1.33
N ASP A 544 20.43 25.92 -0.47
CA ASP A 544 20.20 26.54 0.84
C ASP A 544 19.53 27.94 0.73
N GLN A 545 19.69 28.63 -0.40
CA GLN A 545 19.07 29.95 -0.64
C GLN A 545 17.69 29.85 -1.27
N LEU A 546 17.46 28.83 -2.11
CA LEU A 546 16.28 28.69 -2.96
C LEU A 546 15.20 27.78 -2.33
N GLU A 547 15.58 26.84 -1.46
CA GLU A 547 14.62 25.96 -0.78
C GLU A 547 14.15 26.53 0.56
N ALA A 548 12.86 26.37 0.85
CA ALA A 548 12.22 26.97 2.01
C ALA A 548 12.63 26.36 3.37
N THR A 549 13.07 25.10 3.39
CA THR A 549 13.31 24.33 4.63
C THR A 549 14.38 23.25 4.41
N ARG A 550 14.97 22.73 5.49
CA ARG A 550 15.93 21.61 5.41
C ARG A 550 15.29 20.37 4.78
N ARG A 551 16.08 19.64 3.98
CA ARG A 551 15.64 18.40 3.31
C ARG A 551 15.50 17.23 4.28
N GLY A 552 16.31 17.17 5.34
CA GLY A 552 16.28 16.04 6.27
C GLY A 552 16.55 14.72 5.54
N PRO A 553 15.78 13.64 5.76
CA PRO A 553 16.03 12.36 5.10
C PRO A 553 16.03 12.40 3.56
N TYR A 554 15.23 13.26 2.93
CA TYR A 554 15.16 13.34 1.46
C TYR A 554 16.52 13.71 0.86
N SER A 555 16.94 13.05 -0.23
CA SER A 555 18.27 13.23 -0.86
C SER A 555 19.47 12.82 0.00
N GLY A 556 19.23 12.30 1.21
CA GLY A 556 20.22 11.59 2.02
C GLY A 556 20.36 10.12 1.60
N GLY A 557 20.86 9.28 2.50
CA GLY A 557 20.99 7.84 2.28
C GLY A 557 20.32 7.01 3.37
N PHE A 558 19.84 5.81 3.03
CA PHE A 558 19.43 4.80 4.00
C PHE A 558 19.96 3.42 3.60
N GLY A 559 20.27 2.56 4.57
CA GLY A 559 20.80 1.23 4.31
C GLY A 559 21.66 0.72 5.46
N GLY A 560 22.65 -0.12 5.14
CA GLY A 560 23.48 -0.75 6.17
C GLY A 560 24.96 -0.87 5.84
N ILE A 561 25.77 -0.95 6.90
CA ILE A 561 27.20 -1.24 6.90
C ILE A 561 27.41 -2.47 7.78
N SER A 562 27.86 -3.58 7.19
CA SER A 562 28.02 -4.86 7.88
C SER A 562 29.19 -4.83 8.86
N PHE A 563 29.24 -5.81 9.76
CA PHE A 563 30.41 -6.02 10.61
C PHE A 563 31.71 -6.21 9.80
N SER A 564 31.63 -6.84 8.62
CA SER A 564 32.78 -7.03 7.71
C SER A 564 33.20 -5.76 6.97
N GLY A 565 32.48 -4.65 7.13
CA GLY A 565 32.76 -3.36 6.49
C GLY A 565 32.16 -3.20 5.09
N ASP A 566 31.47 -4.20 4.55
CA ASP A 566 30.67 -4.05 3.34
C ASP A 566 29.49 -3.09 3.60
N MET A 567 29.11 -2.30 2.60
CA MET A 567 28.12 -1.25 2.72
C MET A 567 27.18 -1.23 1.51
N ASP A 568 25.90 -1.03 1.77
CA ASP A 568 24.91 -0.78 0.74
C ASP A 568 23.93 0.30 1.21
N ILE A 569 24.04 1.50 0.64
CA ILE A 569 23.23 2.67 0.98
C ILE A 569 22.45 3.10 -0.27
N ALA A 570 21.14 3.06 -0.18
CA ALA A 570 20.23 3.60 -1.17
C ALA A 570 20.09 5.11 -1.00
N LEU A 571 19.84 5.81 -2.11
CA LEU A 571 19.52 7.23 -2.09
C LEU A 571 18.08 7.41 -1.62
N ALA A 572 17.82 8.37 -0.72
CA ALA A 572 16.49 8.60 -0.15
C ALA A 572 15.56 9.37 -1.11
N LEU A 573 15.21 8.71 -2.22
CA LEU A 573 14.20 9.12 -3.19
C LEU A 573 12.93 8.29 -3.02
N ARG A 574 11.81 8.80 -3.54
CA ARG A 574 10.50 8.14 -3.46
C ARG A 574 10.22 7.60 -2.04
N THR A 575 10.46 8.46 -1.06
CA THR A 575 10.43 8.15 0.37
C THR A 575 9.38 9.02 1.04
N ILE A 576 8.50 8.40 1.81
CA ILE A 576 7.54 9.06 2.69
C ILE A 576 8.17 9.10 4.09
N VAL A 577 8.23 10.29 4.69
CA VAL A 577 8.73 10.49 6.04
C VAL A 577 7.56 10.77 6.98
N PHE A 578 7.42 9.97 8.02
CA PHE A 578 6.45 10.14 9.09
C PHE A 578 7.17 10.52 10.39
N PRO A 579 7.15 11.79 10.83
CA PRO A 579 7.68 12.17 12.13
C PRO A 579 6.99 11.39 13.25
N SER A 580 7.77 10.83 14.18
CA SER A 580 7.21 10.09 15.32
C SER A 580 6.75 11.03 16.45
N TYR A 581 7.28 12.26 16.52
CA TYR A 581 6.88 13.27 17.49
C TYR A 581 5.45 13.79 17.27
N THR A 582 4.72 13.94 18.37
CA THR A 582 3.37 14.50 18.41
C THR A 582 3.46 15.99 18.14
N HIS A 583 2.80 16.50 17.10
CA HIS A 583 2.67 17.95 16.91
C HIS A 583 1.88 18.54 18.09
N TYR A 584 2.55 19.32 18.94
CA TYR A 584 1.92 20.09 20.02
C TYR A 584 1.24 21.39 19.53
N ASN A 585 1.18 21.62 18.21
CA ASN A 585 0.67 22.86 17.61
C ASN A 585 -0.84 22.88 17.34
N THR A 586 -1.63 22.00 17.96
CA THR A 586 -3.06 22.26 18.09
C THR A 586 -3.35 22.57 19.54
N MET A 587 -3.97 23.73 19.79
CA MET A 587 -4.41 24.24 21.10
C MET A 587 -5.39 23.30 21.85
N TYR A 588 -5.60 22.08 21.34
CA TYR A 588 -6.50 21.05 21.83
C TYR A 588 -5.79 19.73 22.21
N SER A 589 -4.46 19.63 22.14
CA SER A 589 -3.75 18.41 22.58
C SER A 589 -3.51 18.42 24.10
N TYR A 590 -4.58 18.37 24.89
CA TYR A 590 -4.51 17.87 26.26
C TYR A 590 -4.79 16.37 26.27
N ASP A 591 -3.99 15.67 27.08
CA ASP A 591 -4.16 14.30 27.58
C ASP A 591 -3.36 13.19 26.88
N TYR A 592 -2.13 12.98 27.38
CA TYR A 592 -1.21 11.89 27.03
C TYR A 592 -1.60 10.53 27.66
N LYS A 593 -2.78 10.43 28.27
CA LYS A 593 -3.19 9.23 29.02
C LYS A 593 -4.11 8.27 28.26
N ASP A 594 -4.49 8.58 27.03
CA ASP A 594 -5.47 7.78 26.30
C ASP A 594 -4.84 7.07 25.09
N ALA A 595 -4.24 5.89 25.36
CA ALA A 595 -3.65 5.00 24.36
C ALA A 595 -4.65 4.51 23.28
N ASN A 596 -5.94 4.88 23.40
CA ASN A 596 -7.01 4.43 22.52
C ASN A 596 -7.39 5.42 21.40
N LYS A 597 -6.84 6.64 21.32
CA LYS A 597 -7.14 7.58 20.21
C LYS A 597 -6.34 7.23 18.94
N ARG A 598 -6.98 7.19 17.76
CA ARG A 598 -6.28 6.98 16.47
C ARG A 598 -5.63 8.30 16.12
N ARG A 599 -4.31 8.26 15.99
CA ARG A 599 -3.50 9.42 15.67
C ARG A 599 -3.55 9.67 14.16
N GLU A 600 -3.81 10.91 13.79
CA GLU A 600 -3.61 11.38 12.42
C GLU A 600 -2.10 11.45 12.18
N TRP A 601 -1.65 10.90 11.05
CA TRP A 601 -0.28 10.94 10.58
C TRP A 601 -0.13 12.06 9.56
N VAL A 602 0.99 12.77 9.62
CA VAL A 602 1.43 13.68 8.57
C VAL A 602 2.49 12.95 7.76
N ALA A 603 2.13 12.56 6.54
CA ALA A 603 3.02 11.99 5.54
C ALA A 603 3.71 13.13 4.80
N HIS A 604 5.03 13.24 4.92
CA HIS A 604 5.81 14.17 4.12
C HIS A 604 6.38 13.47 2.89
N LEU A 605 6.12 14.02 1.71
CA LEU A 605 6.54 13.48 0.43
C LEU A 605 7.35 14.55 -0.29
N GLN A 606 8.67 14.36 -0.40
CA GLN A 606 9.53 15.33 -1.06
C GLN A 606 10.00 14.79 -2.42
N ALA A 607 9.96 15.65 -3.43
CA ALA A 607 10.35 15.33 -4.79
C ALA A 607 11.03 16.54 -5.43
N GLY A 608 11.93 16.30 -6.39
CA GLY A 608 12.72 17.33 -7.02
C GLY A 608 12.98 17.04 -8.50
N ALA A 609 13.50 18.05 -9.18
CA ALA A 609 13.73 18.08 -10.61
C ALA A 609 15.11 18.69 -10.93
N GLY A 610 15.79 18.12 -11.94
CA GLY A 610 17.09 18.60 -12.41
C GLY A 610 16.91 19.82 -13.31
N ILE A 611 17.46 20.95 -12.90
CA ILE A 611 17.36 22.22 -13.63
C ILE A 611 18.63 22.43 -14.44
N VAL A 612 18.45 22.60 -15.75
CA VAL A 612 19.49 22.97 -16.72
C VAL A 612 19.06 24.22 -17.50
N ALA A 613 19.94 24.75 -18.35
CA ALA A 613 19.69 26.00 -19.10
C ALA A 613 18.38 25.96 -19.92
N ASP A 614 18.01 24.79 -20.44
CA ASP A 614 16.82 24.61 -21.29
C ASP A 614 15.58 24.10 -20.52
N SER A 615 15.64 24.04 -19.18
CA SER A 615 14.48 23.62 -18.37
C SER A 615 13.30 24.58 -18.51
N ASP A 616 12.09 24.03 -18.65
CA ASP A 616 10.82 24.77 -18.60
C ASP A 616 10.23 24.70 -17.18
N PRO A 617 10.01 25.84 -16.49
CA PRO A 617 9.56 25.81 -15.09
C PRO A 617 8.25 25.03 -14.85
N ALA A 618 7.33 25.00 -15.82
CA ALA A 618 6.07 24.29 -15.66
C ALA A 618 6.25 22.77 -15.82
N ASP A 619 7.15 22.32 -16.70
CA ASP A 619 7.56 20.91 -16.80
C ASP A 619 8.22 20.43 -15.50
N GLU A 620 9.16 21.21 -14.93
CA GLU A 620 9.89 20.80 -13.73
C GLU A 620 8.96 20.70 -12.49
N GLN A 621 7.94 21.58 -12.40
CA GLN A 621 6.87 21.46 -11.40
C GLN A 621 6.08 20.15 -11.58
N ARG A 622 5.65 19.84 -12.81
CA ARG A 622 4.91 18.61 -13.13
C ARG A 622 5.75 17.37 -12.83
N GLU A 623 7.05 17.42 -13.06
CA GLU A 623 7.96 16.34 -12.74
C GLU A 623 7.99 16.04 -11.23
N CYS A 624 8.05 17.07 -10.39
CA CYS A 624 7.97 16.91 -8.93
C CYS A 624 6.66 16.23 -8.50
N GLU A 625 5.52 16.70 -9.03
CA GLU A 625 4.20 16.12 -8.74
C GLU A 625 4.10 14.66 -9.20
N ASN A 626 4.56 14.35 -10.40
CA ASN A 626 4.56 13.00 -10.96
C ASN A 626 5.43 12.04 -10.14
N LYS A 627 6.61 12.48 -9.68
CA LYS A 627 7.50 11.69 -8.83
C LYS A 627 6.87 11.39 -7.46
N ALA A 628 6.05 12.30 -6.92
CA ALA A 628 5.35 12.11 -5.65
C ALA A 628 4.04 11.30 -5.78
N ALA A 629 3.42 11.28 -6.96
CA ALA A 629 2.09 10.70 -7.16
C ALA A 629 1.99 9.19 -6.86
N ALA A 630 3.05 8.42 -7.12
CA ALA A 630 3.08 6.99 -6.79
C ALA A 630 3.02 6.76 -5.26
N LEU A 631 3.64 7.66 -4.49
CA LEU A 631 3.59 7.59 -3.03
C LEU A 631 2.20 8.00 -2.51
N ALA A 632 1.60 9.05 -3.07
CA ALA A 632 0.23 9.43 -2.77
C ALA A 632 -0.75 8.28 -3.06
N ARG A 633 -0.57 7.56 -4.17
CA ARG A 633 -1.38 6.40 -4.51
C ARG A 633 -1.26 5.27 -3.48
N ALA A 634 -0.07 5.03 -2.93
CA ALA A 634 0.12 4.04 -1.87
C ALA A 634 -0.66 4.41 -0.60
N ILE A 635 -0.74 5.71 -0.28
CA ILE A 635 -1.55 6.22 0.84
C ILE A 635 -3.04 6.04 0.54
N ASP A 636 -3.52 6.37 -0.68
CA ASP A 636 -4.92 6.17 -1.09
C ASP A 636 -5.37 4.71 -0.90
N LEU A 637 -4.53 3.76 -1.34
CA LEU A 637 -4.84 2.33 -1.22
C LEU A 637 -4.90 1.86 0.23
N ALA A 638 -4.09 2.46 1.12
CA ALA A 638 -4.11 2.14 2.54
C ALA A 638 -5.31 2.79 3.28
N ASP A 639 -5.81 3.93 2.80
CA ASP A 639 -6.94 4.67 3.42
C ASP A 639 -8.34 4.13 3.03
N TYR A 640 -8.45 3.29 1.99
CA TYR A 640 -9.72 2.93 1.32
C TYR A 640 -10.63 1.92 2.08
N TYR A 641 -11.09 2.27 3.28
CA TYR A 641 -12.16 1.56 4.00
C TYR A 641 -13.38 2.50 4.22
N SER A 642 -14.54 2.23 3.59
CA SER A 642 -15.67 3.20 3.46
C SER A 642 -16.73 3.12 4.57
N LEU A 643 -17.07 4.27 5.17
CA LEU A 643 -17.97 4.45 6.33
C LEU A 643 -18.90 5.69 6.28
N HIS A 644 -19.10 6.32 5.12
CA HIS A 644 -19.45 7.75 5.04
C HIS A 644 -20.94 8.14 4.81
N GLY A 645 -21.92 7.30 5.17
CA GLY A 645 -23.35 7.69 5.17
C GLY A 645 -24.10 7.63 3.82
N HIS A 646 -23.42 7.31 2.71
CA HIS A 646 -24.02 7.24 1.37
C HIS A 646 -25.19 6.26 1.24
N VAL A 647 -25.11 5.13 1.95
CA VAL A 647 -26.19 4.12 1.96
C VAL A 647 -27.44 4.69 2.61
N GLU A 648 -27.29 5.50 3.66
CA GLU A 648 -28.42 6.14 4.32
C GLU A 648 -29.10 7.15 3.39
N THR A 649 -28.33 7.97 2.70
CA THR A 649 -28.83 8.92 1.70
C THR A 649 -29.64 8.21 0.61
N MET A 650 -29.11 7.11 0.07
CA MET A 650 -29.81 6.27 -0.91
C MET A 650 -31.08 5.63 -0.33
N ALA A 651 -31.03 5.16 0.92
CA ALA A 651 -32.15 4.52 1.60
C ALA A 651 -33.32 5.49 1.82
N ARG A 652 -33.03 6.75 2.17
CA ARG A 652 -34.07 7.80 2.32
C ARG A 652 -34.76 8.12 1.00
N GLN A 653 -34.04 8.12 -0.13
CA GLN A 653 -34.68 8.28 -1.45
C GLN A 653 -35.52 7.08 -1.84
N ILE A 654 -35.03 5.86 -1.57
CA ILE A 654 -35.80 4.62 -1.75
C ILE A 654 -37.11 4.68 -0.95
N GLN A 655 -37.06 5.10 0.31
CA GLN A 655 -38.23 5.25 1.16
C GLN A 655 -39.24 6.23 0.57
N ARG A 656 -38.77 7.39 0.09
CA ARG A 656 -39.62 8.39 -0.59
C ARG A 656 -40.31 7.79 -1.81
N GLY A 657 -39.58 7.07 -2.65
CA GLY A 657 -40.12 6.39 -3.83
C GLY A 657 -41.19 5.37 -3.47
N ALA A 658 -40.92 4.49 -2.50
CA ALA A 658 -41.86 3.48 -2.05
C ALA A 658 -43.15 4.07 -1.48
N ASN A 659 -43.06 5.15 -0.69
CA ASN A 659 -44.21 5.85 -0.11
C ASN A 659 -45.10 6.57 -1.14
N THR A 660 -44.66 6.71 -2.40
CA THR A 660 -45.54 7.23 -3.47
C THR A 660 -46.57 6.20 -3.94
N VAL A 661 -46.37 4.92 -3.62
CA VAL A 661 -47.28 3.85 -4.01
C VAL A 661 -48.45 3.78 -3.02
N GLN A 662 -49.65 4.09 -3.50
CA GLN A 662 -50.85 4.13 -2.66
C GLN A 662 -51.08 2.79 -1.94
N GLY A 663 -51.24 2.85 -0.61
CA GLY A 663 -51.46 1.67 0.23
C GLY A 663 -50.19 0.95 0.66
N VAL A 664 -49.00 1.47 0.33
CA VAL A 664 -47.71 1.00 0.83
C VAL A 664 -47.17 2.00 1.84
N GLU A 665 -46.70 1.50 2.97
CA GLU A 665 -45.91 2.24 3.95
C GLU A 665 -44.48 1.68 4.00
N ALA A 666 -43.50 2.55 3.79
CA ALA A 666 -42.09 2.24 3.88
C ALA A 666 -41.49 2.81 5.17
N THR A 667 -41.14 1.92 6.09
CA THR A 667 -40.37 2.22 7.30
C THR A 667 -38.89 1.97 7.04
N LEU A 668 -38.04 2.92 7.42
CA LEU A 668 -36.60 2.77 7.36
C LEU A 668 -36.10 2.16 8.68
N TRP A 669 -35.17 1.22 8.57
CA TRP A 669 -34.52 0.56 9.70
C TRP A 669 -33.01 0.52 9.47
N GLN A 670 -32.24 0.51 10.55
CA GLN A 670 -30.80 0.31 10.51
C GLN A 670 -30.39 -1.01 11.18
N VAL A 671 -29.39 -1.68 10.63
CA VAL A 671 -28.76 -2.83 11.31
C VAL A 671 -27.84 -2.33 12.41
N ALA A 672 -27.81 -3.06 13.54
CA ALA A 672 -26.98 -2.72 14.69
C ALA A 672 -25.52 -2.49 14.29
N GLU A 673 -24.95 -1.40 14.80
CA GLU A 673 -23.55 -1.11 14.57
C GLU A 673 -22.70 -2.01 15.46
N THR A 674 -21.93 -2.91 14.83
CA THR A 674 -21.07 -3.84 15.55
C THR A 674 -19.65 -3.30 15.74
N LEU A 675 -19.32 -2.19 15.09
CA LEU A 675 -18.07 -1.48 15.33
C LEU A 675 -18.20 -0.59 16.58
N PRO A 676 -17.21 -0.60 17.49
CA PRO A 676 -17.21 0.30 18.64
C PRO A 676 -17.32 1.77 18.21
N SER A 677 -17.97 2.62 19.03
CA SER A 677 -18.07 4.07 18.77
C SER A 677 -16.72 4.73 18.50
N LEU A 678 -15.68 4.22 19.17
CA LEU A 678 -14.29 4.57 18.92
C LEU A 678 -13.86 4.28 17.47
N VAL A 679 -14.17 3.10 16.93
CA VAL A 679 -13.86 2.73 15.54
C VAL A 679 -14.64 3.60 14.55
N LEU A 680 -15.90 3.92 14.84
CA LEU A 680 -16.75 4.79 14.00
C LEU A 680 -16.23 6.23 13.93
N GLN A 681 -15.81 6.80 15.06
CA GLN A 681 -15.16 8.12 15.09
C GLN A 681 -13.83 8.09 14.32
N LYS A 682 -13.07 7.00 14.46
CA LYS A 682 -11.75 6.80 13.83
C LYS A 682 -11.76 6.64 12.32
N VAL A 683 -12.90 6.33 11.73
CA VAL A 683 -13.07 6.20 10.27
C VAL A 683 -13.92 7.32 9.71
N LYS A 684 -14.11 8.41 10.49
CA LYS A 684 -14.93 9.56 10.13
C LYS A 684 -16.33 9.15 9.66
N ALA A 685 -16.87 8.06 10.23
CA ALA A 685 -18.26 7.70 10.01
C ALA A 685 -19.09 8.83 10.62
N PRO A 686 -19.98 9.48 9.85
CA PRO A 686 -20.89 10.43 10.45
C PRO A 686 -21.72 9.70 11.53
N PRO A 687 -22.06 10.37 12.64
CA PRO A 687 -22.99 9.80 13.60
C PRO A 687 -24.27 9.43 12.86
N LYS A 688 -24.74 8.18 13.08
CA LYS A 688 -26.01 7.75 12.50
C LYS A 688 -27.12 8.60 13.11
N ALA A 689 -28.07 9.02 12.30
CA ALA A 689 -29.17 9.81 12.79
C ALA A 689 -30.05 8.99 13.76
N ASP A 690 -30.40 9.58 14.90
CA ASP A 690 -31.20 8.93 15.95
C ASP A 690 -32.68 8.73 15.54
N ASP A 691 -33.08 9.17 14.34
CA ASP A 691 -34.45 9.07 13.82
C ASP A 691 -34.77 7.72 13.17
N VAL A 692 -33.77 6.87 12.93
CA VAL A 692 -33.94 5.53 12.33
C VAL A 692 -33.72 4.44 13.38
N PRO A 693 -34.74 3.61 13.70
CA PRO A 693 -34.61 2.58 14.72
C PRO A 693 -33.73 1.39 14.26
N VAL A 694 -33.09 0.74 15.23
CA VAL A 694 -32.30 -0.49 15.00
C VAL A 694 -33.24 -1.70 14.88
N ILE A 695 -33.09 -2.48 13.82
CA ILE A 695 -33.93 -3.66 13.57
C ILE A 695 -33.46 -4.88 14.36
N GLN A 696 -34.41 -5.62 14.90
CA GLN A 696 -34.23 -6.97 15.43
C GLN A 696 -34.66 -8.02 14.39
N PRO A 697 -34.02 -9.21 14.33
CA PRO A 697 -34.29 -10.23 13.32
C PRO A 697 -35.78 -10.59 13.14
N ASP A 698 -36.53 -10.73 14.23
CA ASP A 698 -37.96 -11.06 14.26
C ASP A 698 -38.86 -10.02 13.58
N GLN A 699 -38.45 -8.74 13.59
CA GLN A 699 -39.19 -7.66 12.95
C GLN A 699 -39.22 -7.78 11.41
N LEU A 700 -38.37 -8.61 10.81
CA LEU A 700 -38.46 -8.95 9.39
C LEU A 700 -39.81 -9.61 9.05
N LEU A 701 -40.40 -10.36 9.99
CA LEU A 701 -41.67 -11.06 9.77
C LEU A 701 -42.83 -10.11 9.50
N GLU A 702 -42.75 -8.89 10.04
CA GLU A 702 -43.80 -7.88 9.96
C GLU A 702 -43.84 -7.14 8.61
N ALA A 703 -42.82 -7.29 7.76
CA ALA A 703 -42.76 -6.63 6.45
C ALA A 703 -43.28 -7.54 5.32
N ASP A 704 -43.94 -6.94 4.34
CA ASP A 704 -44.44 -7.61 3.14
C ASP A 704 -43.42 -7.62 1.99
N GLY A 705 -42.42 -6.74 2.06
CA GLY A 705 -41.34 -6.65 1.09
C GLY A 705 -40.17 -5.81 1.60
N PHE A 706 -38.98 -6.05 1.05
CA PHE A 706 -37.70 -5.56 1.57
C PHE A 706 -36.87 -4.83 0.51
N LEU A 707 -36.08 -3.87 0.97
CA LEU A 707 -34.96 -3.29 0.23
C LEU A 707 -33.76 -3.23 1.17
N PHE A 708 -32.75 -4.04 0.91
CA PHE A 708 -31.56 -4.12 1.76
C PHE A 708 -30.44 -3.24 1.21
N GLY A 709 -30.02 -2.28 2.02
CA GLY A 709 -28.98 -1.31 1.70
C GLY A 709 -27.72 -1.54 2.51
N PHE A 710 -26.59 -1.75 1.86
CA PHE A 710 -25.33 -1.96 2.58
C PHE A 710 -24.13 -1.36 1.86
N PRO A 711 -23.10 -0.91 2.60
CA PRO A 711 -21.83 -0.60 1.98
C PRO A 711 -21.22 -1.92 1.48
N SER A 712 -20.66 -1.87 0.29
CA SER A 712 -19.87 -2.96 -0.26
C SER A 712 -18.55 -3.06 0.49
N ARG A 713 -18.20 -4.27 0.90
CA ARG A 713 -16.90 -4.59 1.47
C ARG A 713 -16.38 -5.85 0.78
N TYR A 714 -15.39 -5.71 -0.09
CA TYR A 714 -14.82 -6.83 -0.86
C TYR A 714 -15.83 -7.52 -1.82
N GLY A 715 -16.75 -6.77 -2.43
CA GLY A 715 -17.75 -7.36 -3.32
C GLY A 715 -18.82 -8.17 -2.61
N VAL A 716 -19.01 -7.97 -1.30
CA VAL A 716 -20.02 -8.63 -0.46
C VAL A 716 -20.61 -7.61 0.53
N MET A 717 -21.71 -7.97 1.20
CA MET A 717 -22.28 -7.13 2.26
C MET A 717 -21.27 -6.86 3.39
N ALA A 718 -21.38 -5.69 4.01
CA ALA A 718 -20.65 -5.35 5.22
C ALA A 718 -20.91 -6.34 6.37
N ALA A 719 -19.95 -6.44 7.31
CA ALA A 719 -19.97 -7.44 8.37
C ALA A 719 -21.20 -7.33 9.29
N GLN A 720 -21.70 -6.12 9.53
CA GLN A 720 -22.92 -5.83 10.28
C GLN A 720 -24.13 -6.55 9.66
N PHE A 721 -24.26 -6.46 8.34
CA PHE A 721 -25.34 -7.11 7.60
C PHE A 721 -25.21 -8.62 7.57
N LYS A 722 -23.98 -9.15 7.46
CA LYS A 722 -23.75 -10.60 7.56
C LYS A 722 -24.12 -11.11 8.94
N ALA A 723 -23.67 -10.45 10.01
CA ALA A 723 -24.03 -10.82 11.37
C ALA A 723 -25.55 -10.76 11.60
N PHE A 724 -26.25 -9.79 11.00
CA PHE A 724 -27.70 -9.71 11.05
C PHE A 724 -28.39 -10.90 10.35
N PHE A 725 -27.94 -11.27 9.15
CA PHE A 725 -28.45 -12.46 8.45
C PHE A 725 -28.04 -13.78 9.11
N ASP A 726 -26.91 -13.84 9.81
CA ASP A 726 -26.53 -15.01 10.60
C ASP A 726 -27.45 -15.14 11.83
N ALA A 727 -27.87 -14.02 12.42
CA ALA A 727 -28.80 -13.97 13.54
C ALA A 727 -30.25 -14.33 13.15
N THR A 728 -30.58 -14.42 11.86
CA THR A 728 -31.92 -14.85 11.38
C THR A 728 -32.05 -16.36 11.24
N HIS A 729 -31.18 -17.16 11.88
CA HIS A 729 -31.14 -18.62 11.77
C HIS A 729 -32.53 -19.30 11.87
N GLU A 730 -33.35 -18.94 12.85
CA GLU A 730 -34.69 -19.55 13.03
C GLU A 730 -35.66 -19.17 11.91
N ILE A 731 -35.59 -17.92 11.42
CA ILE A 731 -36.41 -17.40 10.31
C ILE A 731 -36.00 -18.09 8.99
N TRP A 732 -34.69 -18.28 8.80
CA TRP A 732 -34.13 -19.04 7.68
C TRP A 732 -34.55 -20.51 7.73
N ALA A 733 -34.40 -21.18 8.88
CA ALA A 733 -34.73 -22.58 9.04
C ALA A 733 -36.22 -22.87 8.82
N THR A 734 -37.09 -21.95 9.24
CA THR A 734 -38.55 -22.03 9.03
C THR A 734 -39.02 -21.51 7.68
N GLN A 735 -38.12 -20.93 6.88
CA GLN A 735 -38.45 -20.27 5.61
C GLN A 735 -39.57 -19.22 5.75
N ALA A 736 -39.63 -18.52 6.89
CA ALA A 736 -40.74 -17.61 7.20
C ALA A 736 -40.78 -16.33 6.34
N LEU A 737 -39.73 -16.08 5.54
CA LEU A 737 -39.68 -14.99 4.55
C LEU A 737 -39.93 -15.47 3.11
N ALA A 738 -40.26 -16.75 2.93
CA ALA A 738 -40.46 -17.32 1.61
C ALA A 738 -41.56 -16.57 0.83
N GLY A 739 -41.30 -16.28 -0.44
CA GLY A 739 -42.25 -15.60 -1.33
C GLY A 739 -42.32 -14.08 -1.15
N LYS A 740 -41.68 -13.51 -0.12
CA LYS A 740 -41.65 -12.05 0.06
C LYS A 740 -40.65 -11.41 -0.93
N PRO A 741 -41.03 -10.36 -1.67
CA PRO A 741 -40.12 -9.67 -2.58
C PRO A 741 -39.05 -8.88 -1.84
N ALA A 742 -37.81 -8.96 -2.33
CA ALA A 742 -36.65 -8.26 -1.78
C ALA A 742 -35.78 -7.67 -2.90
N GLY A 743 -35.45 -6.39 -2.81
CA GLY A 743 -34.42 -5.76 -3.64
C GLY A 743 -33.16 -5.43 -2.82
N ILE A 744 -32.09 -5.04 -3.51
CA ILE A 744 -30.83 -4.62 -2.90
C ILE A 744 -30.33 -3.33 -3.51
N PHE A 745 -29.61 -2.54 -2.71
CA PHE A 745 -28.89 -1.35 -3.16
C PHE A 745 -27.62 -1.21 -2.34
N TRP A 746 -26.62 -0.50 -2.85
CA TRP A 746 -25.32 -0.48 -2.18
C TRP A 746 -24.54 0.82 -2.43
N SER A 747 -23.49 1.00 -1.64
CA SER A 747 -22.46 1.99 -1.91
C SER A 747 -21.12 1.30 -2.01
N THR A 748 -20.35 1.57 -3.05
CA THR A 748 -18.94 1.15 -3.15
C THR A 748 -18.05 2.36 -2.99
N GLY A 749 -16.79 2.21 -2.60
CA GLY A 749 -15.91 3.38 -2.55
C GLY A 749 -15.41 3.87 -3.94
N TYR A 750 -15.33 3.05 -4.99
CA TYR A 750 -14.89 3.48 -6.34
C TYR A 750 -15.52 2.62 -7.44
N TYR A 751 -15.28 2.99 -8.70
CA TYR A 751 -15.90 2.43 -9.90
C TYR A 751 -15.82 0.89 -10.02
N GLY A 752 -14.65 0.30 -9.79
CA GLY A 752 -14.41 -1.15 -9.70
C GLY A 752 -14.67 -1.79 -8.32
N GLY A 753 -15.31 -1.09 -7.37
CA GLY A 753 -15.47 -1.52 -5.97
C GLY A 753 -16.40 -2.71 -5.74
N GLY A 754 -16.57 -3.59 -6.73
CA GLY A 754 -17.42 -4.77 -6.66
C GLY A 754 -18.90 -4.44 -6.78
N GLN A 755 -19.29 -3.47 -7.60
CA GLN A 755 -20.70 -3.06 -7.82
C GLN A 755 -21.60 -4.27 -8.12
N GLU A 756 -21.25 -5.07 -9.13
CA GLU A 756 -22.03 -6.26 -9.51
C GLU A 756 -21.80 -7.45 -8.56
N LEU A 757 -20.56 -7.65 -8.11
CA LEU A 757 -20.23 -8.78 -7.22
C LEU A 757 -20.96 -8.68 -5.87
N THR A 758 -21.07 -7.46 -5.34
CA THR A 758 -21.83 -7.15 -4.11
C THR A 758 -23.29 -7.50 -4.26
N ALA A 759 -23.86 -7.21 -5.43
CA ALA A 759 -25.23 -7.56 -5.75
C ALA A 759 -25.40 -9.09 -5.85
N LEU A 760 -24.53 -9.76 -6.61
CA LEU A 760 -24.59 -11.20 -6.85
C LEU A 760 -24.44 -12.02 -5.55
N THR A 761 -23.53 -11.62 -4.68
CA THR A 761 -23.31 -12.31 -3.40
C THR A 761 -24.38 -11.99 -2.36
N ALA A 762 -25.08 -10.86 -2.49
CA ALA A 762 -26.22 -10.56 -1.63
C ALA A 762 -27.46 -11.36 -2.02
N ILE A 763 -27.66 -11.61 -3.32
CA ILE A 763 -28.77 -12.42 -3.84
C ILE A 763 -28.75 -13.83 -3.25
N THR A 764 -27.57 -14.42 -3.01
CA THR A 764 -27.49 -15.76 -2.41
C THR A 764 -28.10 -15.79 -1.00
N GLN A 765 -27.98 -14.70 -0.23
CA GLN A 765 -28.59 -14.61 1.10
C GLN A 765 -30.11 -14.49 1.01
N LEU A 766 -30.62 -13.75 0.02
CA LEU A 766 -32.05 -13.66 -0.23
C LEU A 766 -32.63 -15.02 -0.62
N ALA A 767 -31.94 -15.73 -1.51
CA ALA A 767 -32.33 -17.05 -1.98
C ALA A 767 -32.36 -18.08 -0.84
N HIS A 768 -31.38 -18.09 0.06
CA HIS A 768 -31.38 -18.98 1.22
C HIS A 768 -32.61 -18.76 2.13
N HIS A 769 -33.13 -17.54 2.22
CA HIS A 769 -34.31 -17.20 3.01
C HIS A 769 -35.64 -17.36 2.24
N GLY A 770 -35.60 -17.89 1.00
CA GLY A 770 -36.77 -18.09 0.15
C GLY A 770 -37.37 -16.80 -0.41
N MET A 771 -36.70 -15.66 -0.28
CA MET A 771 -37.20 -14.36 -0.75
C MET A 771 -37.11 -14.26 -2.28
N LEU A 772 -38.08 -13.55 -2.88
CA LEU A 772 -38.10 -13.30 -4.32
C LEU A 772 -37.25 -12.08 -4.64
N PHE A 773 -36.10 -12.27 -5.27
CA PHE A 773 -35.25 -11.15 -5.66
C PHE A 773 -35.91 -10.30 -6.75
N VAL A 774 -36.08 -9.01 -6.49
CA VAL A 774 -36.63 -8.02 -7.42
C VAL A 774 -35.49 -7.08 -7.87
N PRO A 775 -34.91 -7.30 -9.07
CA PRO A 775 -33.87 -6.43 -9.59
C PRO A 775 -34.45 -5.08 -10.03
N LEU A 776 -33.58 -4.07 -10.16
CA LEU A 776 -33.95 -2.81 -10.82
C LEU A 776 -34.25 -3.04 -12.31
N GLY A 777 -33.49 -3.92 -12.95
CA GLY A 777 -33.50 -4.12 -14.40
C GLY A 777 -33.15 -2.83 -15.16
N TYR A 778 -33.42 -2.82 -16.47
CA TYR A 778 -33.31 -1.61 -17.29
C TYR A 778 -34.61 -0.76 -17.25
N THR A 779 -35.44 -0.95 -16.22
CA THR A 779 -36.79 -0.38 -16.14
C THR A 779 -36.82 1.11 -15.80
N PHE A 780 -35.70 1.65 -15.29
CA PHE A 780 -35.48 3.08 -15.10
C PHE A 780 -35.26 3.86 -16.43
N GLY A 781 -35.20 3.17 -17.57
CA GLY A 781 -35.20 3.78 -18.90
C GLY A 781 -33.83 4.32 -19.35
N SER A 782 -33.82 5.41 -20.12
CA SER A 782 -32.60 5.98 -20.71
C SER A 782 -31.52 6.32 -19.68
N GLY A 783 -31.91 6.67 -18.45
CA GLY A 783 -30.98 6.92 -17.34
C GLY A 783 -30.11 5.72 -16.96
N MET A 784 -30.48 4.49 -17.36
CA MET A 784 -29.63 3.30 -17.22
C MET A 784 -28.51 3.25 -18.28
N PHE A 785 -28.72 3.83 -19.46
CA PHE A 785 -27.78 3.83 -20.58
C PHE A 785 -26.92 5.09 -20.67
N GLU A 786 -27.20 6.11 -19.84
CA GLU A 786 -26.41 7.33 -19.75
C GLU A 786 -24.92 7.01 -19.50
N MET A 787 -24.04 7.49 -20.38
CA MET A 787 -22.59 7.25 -20.36
C MET A 787 -21.77 8.54 -20.18
N ASP A 788 -22.42 9.71 -20.18
CA ASP A 788 -21.73 11.01 -20.10
C ASP A 788 -21.17 11.28 -18.69
N GLU A 789 -21.70 10.61 -17.67
CA GLU A 789 -21.25 10.73 -16.27
C GLU A 789 -21.06 9.36 -15.62
N VAL A 790 -20.07 9.25 -14.73
CA VAL A 790 -19.81 8.00 -14.02
C VAL A 790 -20.77 7.84 -12.83
N LYS A 791 -21.61 6.80 -12.91
CA LYS A 791 -22.68 6.50 -11.94
C LYS A 791 -22.54 5.10 -11.34
N GLY A 792 -22.96 4.96 -10.09
CA GLY A 792 -23.08 3.68 -9.41
C GLY A 792 -24.36 2.95 -9.80
N GLY A 793 -24.48 1.71 -9.34
CA GLY A 793 -25.64 0.87 -9.61
C GLY A 793 -25.49 0.03 -10.88
N SER A 794 -26.44 -0.87 -11.06
CA SER A 794 -26.51 -1.78 -12.20
C SER A 794 -27.96 -2.24 -12.39
N SER A 795 -28.20 -3.11 -13.36
CA SER A 795 -29.50 -3.78 -13.52
C SER A 795 -29.88 -4.61 -12.27
N TYR A 796 -28.94 -4.95 -11.38
CA TYR A 796 -29.22 -5.66 -10.14
C TYR A 796 -29.79 -4.76 -9.03
N GLY A 797 -29.59 -3.44 -9.09
CA GLY A 797 -30.01 -2.51 -8.05
C GLY A 797 -29.34 -1.14 -8.16
N ALA A 798 -29.92 -0.13 -7.51
CA ALA A 798 -29.34 1.20 -7.43
C ALA A 798 -28.03 1.17 -6.63
N GLY A 799 -27.10 2.04 -7.00
CA GLY A 799 -25.83 2.12 -6.30
C GLY A 799 -25.19 3.51 -6.41
N THR A 800 -24.19 3.75 -5.59
CA THR A 800 -23.45 5.01 -5.60
C THR A 800 -21.97 4.78 -5.27
N PHE A 801 -21.14 5.78 -5.55
CA PHE A 801 -19.73 5.81 -5.18
C PHE A 801 -19.52 6.75 -3.99
N ALA A 802 -18.99 6.20 -2.91
CA ALA A 802 -18.65 6.96 -1.71
C ALA A 802 -17.29 7.66 -1.78
N ALA A 803 -16.38 7.26 -2.68
CA ALA A 803 -14.99 7.75 -2.71
C ALA A 803 -14.35 7.71 -1.30
N ASP A 804 -13.72 8.81 -0.90
CA ASP A 804 -13.18 9.11 0.43
C ASP A 804 -14.22 9.72 1.39
N GLY A 805 -15.49 9.71 1.01
CA GLY A 805 -16.60 10.34 1.73
C GLY A 805 -16.98 11.73 1.23
N THR A 806 -16.17 12.36 0.36
CA THR A 806 -16.43 13.73 -0.12
C THR A 806 -17.46 13.80 -1.25
N ARG A 807 -17.49 12.79 -2.15
CA ARG A 807 -18.49 12.69 -3.22
C ARG A 807 -19.83 12.29 -2.63
N GLN A 808 -20.87 13.10 -2.79
CA GLN A 808 -22.24 12.70 -2.46
C GLN A 808 -22.90 11.92 -3.61
N PRO A 809 -23.94 11.10 -3.35
CA PRO A 809 -24.68 10.45 -4.44
C PRO A 809 -25.20 11.51 -5.43
N THR A 810 -25.00 11.25 -6.71
CA THR A 810 -25.42 12.17 -7.78
C THR A 810 -26.94 12.19 -7.91
N GLU A 811 -27.47 13.22 -8.55
CA GLU A 811 -28.92 13.32 -8.79
C GLU A 811 -29.44 12.10 -9.58
N LEU A 812 -28.68 11.61 -10.56
CA LEU A 812 -29.04 10.41 -11.32
C LEU A 812 -29.09 9.15 -10.44
N GLU A 813 -28.11 8.95 -9.55
CA GLU A 813 -28.09 7.84 -8.59
C GLU A 813 -29.25 7.93 -7.59
N LEU A 814 -29.60 9.13 -7.13
CA LEU A 814 -30.74 9.37 -6.25
C LEU A 814 -32.08 9.11 -6.97
N GLN A 815 -32.19 9.45 -8.25
CA GLN A 815 -33.35 9.14 -9.07
C GLN A 815 -33.51 7.63 -9.31
N GLN A 816 -32.40 6.91 -9.54
CA GLN A 816 -32.41 5.45 -9.60
C GLN A 816 -32.89 4.84 -8.27
N ALA A 817 -32.38 5.34 -7.14
CA ALA A 817 -32.79 4.89 -5.81
C ALA A 817 -34.30 5.14 -5.58
N PHE A 818 -34.79 6.33 -5.89
CA PHE A 818 -36.21 6.68 -5.81
C PHE A 818 -37.07 5.74 -6.68
N TYR A 819 -36.66 5.52 -7.92
CA TYR A 819 -37.37 4.63 -8.83
C TYR A 819 -37.40 3.19 -8.30
N GLN A 820 -36.26 2.66 -7.81
CA GLN A 820 -36.18 1.32 -7.26
C GLN A 820 -37.16 1.14 -6.09
N GLY A 821 -37.25 2.13 -5.20
CA GLY A 821 -38.20 2.14 -4.10
C GLY A 821 -39.65 2.01 -4.57
N LYS A 822 -40.05 2.82 -5.56
CA LYS A 822 -41.38 2.76 -6.17
C LYS A 822 -41.65 1.42 -6.84
N TYR A 823 -40.70 0.94 -7.63
CA TYR A 823 -40.84 -0.29 -8.42
C TYR A 823 -41.01 -1.54 -7.54
N VAL A 824 -40.16 -1.70 -6.52
CA VAL A 824 -40.29 -2.82 -5.58
C VAL A 824 -41.60 -2.72 -4.79
N ALA A 825 -42.02 -1.52 -4.37
CA ALA A 825 -43.29 -1.32 -3.67
C ALA A 825 -44.52 -1.72 -4.51
N GLU A 826 -44.54 -1.39 -5.81
CA GLU A 826 -45.60 -1.82 -6.73
C GLU A 826 -45.64 -3.35 -6.88
N ILE A 827 -44.48 -4.00 -6.94
CA ILE A 827 -44.38 -5.47 -7.00
C ILE A 827 -44.83 -6.11 -5.69
N THR A 828 -44.39 -5.58 -4.54
CA THR A 828 -44.86 -6.01 -3.21
C THR A 828 -46.37 -5.94 -3.10
N LYS A 829 -46.97 -4.83 -3.57
CA LYS A 829 -48.42 -4.67 -3.59
C LYS A 829 -49.10 -5.71 -4.48
N LYS A 830 -48.58 -5.94 -5.70
CA LYS A 830 -49.14 -6.93 -6.64
C LYS A 830 -49.08 -8.35 -6.08
N LEU A 831 -47.94 -8.76 -5.52
CA LEU A 831 -47.74 -10.12 -5.01
C LEU A 831 -48.60 -10.40 -3.78
N LYS A 832 -48.83 -9.43 -2.90
CA LYS A 832 -49.71 -9.59 -1.73
C LYS A 832 -51.21 -9.47 -2.07
N CYS A 833 -51.58 -8.81 -3.17
CA CYS A 833 -52.97 -8.71 -3.63
C CYS A 833 -53.40 -9.90 -4.52
N GLN A 834 -52.52 -10.85 -4.82
CA GLN A 834 -52.93 -12.12 -5.43
C GLN A 834 -53.40 -13.09 -4.33
N PRO A 835 -54.60 -13.68 -4.43
CA PRO A 835 -55.01 -14.73 -3.51
C PRO A 835 -54.06 -15.94 -3.70
N ASN A 836 -53.53 -16.45 -2.59
CA ASN A 836 -52.80 -17.73 -2.54
C ASN A 836 -53.62 -18.87 -3.16
#